data_AF-A0A7S4AUP0-F1
#
_entry.id   AF-A0A7S4AUP0-F1
#
_cell.length_a   1.000
_cell.length_b   1.000
_cell.length_c   1.000
_cell.angle_alpha   90.00
_cell.angle_beta   90.00
_cell.angle_gamma   90.00
#
_symmetry.space_group_name_H-M   'P 1'
#
loop_
_entity.id
_entity.type
_entity.pdbx_description
1 polymer ?
#
loop_
_entity_poly.entity_id
_entity_poly.type
_entity_poly.pdbx_seq_one_letter_code
_entity_poly.pdbx_strand_id
1 'polypeptide(L)'
;MITITIMMLLRAVIATSVFPIVVVNSEPSLRGGDIGNADDHLTVVVAAADSAAAAENERFYESVRKSYLEEGCEQFWGEFPSRTAAAAAIEYDPDSGSTNNDIEINVIPLSRRRRIDETMSMPNNPTHGMTCTCGMLYDLGESAIKEYIREGGFAATTATTPNNDIDNDIEIVGSTSTQTTIVSETKCVNGFAGKFPCNNVDLMVFLPRMDIPLPDTNFPPNLANDVWGWTSSNNREFVIWGIAEGVIFVEIFDDPSNPLFIWGYLPTTPSTVRYIWQRDIKVVGDYAYVGSEADDHGIQIFDMKRLLNINSASDCMVNSQYCKVFEADVVYKGGNGFAVGRTHNIVANEETNFLYLVGGMNGCQGGLHVVDVSNPLIPQFVACFGKDGYVHDAQCVIYKGPDQNYNGKEICFCFNESRVTIVDVSDKSNIQIISSTIYGDRNYTHQGWLSTDHTHIVFGDEVDELAQYHYHGVEGFNTRTLILQVRDLSNPTNFQEYFGKTNSVDHNQYTVKATAPGQDYDSNVYHNTDLIYQANYERGMTILQVMDYDGGNLVEVGHFQTHLLVGIRPTMNGAWSTYPYFASGLVAISSAREGLYIVKPNLQDALVDPTQPTNLPTMRPTKPPTIPPTLSPTVPPTKPPTLSPTVPQTNPPTLSPTVLPTMLPTLSPT
;
A
#
# COMPACT_ATOMS: atom_id res chain seq x y z
N MET A 1 12.71 -23.86 13.34
CA MET A 1 13.94 -23.42 14.06
C MET A 1 14.82 -22.56 13.18
N ILE A 2 15.31 -23.03 12.02
CA ILE A 2 16.19 -22.26 11.11
C ILE A 2 15.68 -20.83 10.84
N THR A 3 14.38 -20.68 10.55
CA THR A 3 13.67 -19.39 10.36
C THR A 3 13.93 -18.35 11.46
N ILE A 4 14.06 -18.80 12.72
CA ILE A 4 14.22 -17.91 13.88
C ILE A 4 15.66 -17.38 13.95
N THR A 5 16.65 -18.20 13.58
CA THR A 5 18.06 -17.77 13.51
C THR A 5 18.27 -16.74 12.40
N ILE A 6 17.56 -16.87 11.28
CA ILE A 6 17.56 -15.87 10.19
C ILE A 6 16.96 -14.55 10.69
N MET A 7 15.79 -14.59 11.34
CA MET A 7 15.13 -13.38 11.88
C MET A 7 15.96 -12.64 12.94
N MET A 8 16.77 -13.34 13.74
CA MET A 8 17.67 -12.70 14.71
C MET A 8 18.87 -12.00 14.06
N LEU A 9 19.28 -12.44 12.86
CA LEU A 9 20.39 -11.88 12.10
C LEU A 9 19.96 -10.79 11.09
N LEU A 10 18.68 -10.44 11.04
CA LEU A 10 18.12 -9.39 10.18
C LEU A 10 17.92 -8.05 10.93
N ARG A 11 18.50 -7.92 12.13
CA ARG A 11 18.15 -6.91 13.15
C ARG A 11 19.17 -5.79 13.33
N ALA A 12 20.30 -5.78 12.62
CA ALA A 12 21.35 -4.76 12.85
C ALA A 12 21.87 -4.03 11.59
N VAL A 13 21.57 -4.49 10.37
CA VAL A 13 21.98 -3.83 9.12
C VAL A 13 21.19 -2.57 8.77
N ILE A 14 19.86 -2.61 8.87
CA ILE A 14 18.96 -1.64 8.18
C ILE A 14 18.82 -0.32 8.97
N ALA A 15 19.87 0.14 9.64
CA ALA A 15 19.81 1.22 10.62
C ALA A 15 20.29 2.60 10.14
N THR A 16 21.22 2.70 9.17
CA THR A 16 21.94 3.98 8.92
C THR A 16 22.47 4.25 7.49
N SER A 17 22.12 5.44 6.97
CA SER A 17 22.91 6.32 6.07
C SER A 17 23.00 6.05 4.53
N VAL A 18 23.60 6.99 3.78
CA VAL A 18 23.35 7.32 2.35
C VAL A 18 24.63 7.90 1.65
N PHE A 19 24.64 7.95 0.29
CA PHE A 19 25.60 8.63 -0.66
C PHE A 19 26.91 7.87 -1.02
N PRO A 20 27.69 8.26 -2.07
CA PRO A 20 27.40 8.39 -3.53
C PRO A 20 28.40 7.60 -4.45
N ILE A 21 28.29 7.62 -5.80
CA ILE A 21 29.01 6.72 -6.76
C ILE A 21 29.60 7.46 -8.01
N VAL A 22 30.63 6.89 -8.67
CA VAL A 22 31.20 7.26 -10.00
C VAL A 22 31.58 5.99 -10.82
N VAL A 23 31.76 6.09 -12.16
CA VAL A 23 32.03 4.97 -13.11
C VAL A 23 33.09 5.37 -14.17
N VAL A 24 33.81 4.39 -14.77
CA VAL A 24 34.73 4.56 -15.93
C VAL A 24 34.59 3.38 -16.91
N ASN A 25 34.72 3.63 -18.22
CA ASN A 25 34.55 2.65 -19.32
C ASN A 25 35.86 1.96 -19.77
N SER A 26 35.75 0.91 -20.59
CA SER A 26 36.83 0.34 -21.41
C SER A 26 36.35 -0.07 -22.82
N GLU A 27 37.23 0.00 -23.82
CA GLU A 27 36.94 -0.36 -25.23
C GLU A 27 37.50 -1.76 -25.61
N PRO A 28 36.87 -2.47 -26.57
CA PRO A 28 37.38 -3.75 -27.06
C PRO A 28 38.49 -3.57 -28.11
N SER A 29 39.65 -4.22 -27.93
CA SER A 29 40.72 -4.26 -28.94
C SER A 29 40.84 -5.65 -29.58
N LEU A 30 40.45 -5.76 -30.86
CA LEU A 30 40.54 -7.00 -31.64
C LEU A 30 41.70 -6.96 -32.63
N ARG A 31 42.64 -7.91 -32.51
CA ARG A 31 43.64 -8.23 -33.54
C ARG A 31 43.90 -9.73 -33.70
N GLY A 32 42.96 -10.41 -34.37
CA GLY A 32 43.22 -11.49 -35.32
C GLY A 32 43.65 -12.86 -34.77
N GLY A 33 42.74 -13.83 -34.85
CA GLY A 33 43.04 -15.25 -34.70
C GLY A 33 41.81 -16.06 -34.30
N ASP A 34 41.32 -16.89 -35.23
CA ASP A 34 40.30 -17.94 -35.08
C ASP A 34 38.92 -17.60 -34.48
N ILE A 35 37.87 -18.16 -35.09
CA ILE A 35 36.48 -18.02 -34.66
C ILE A 35 36.10 -19.25 -33.84
N GLY A 36 36.00 -19.08 -32.52
CA GLY A 36 35.47 -20.08 -31.59
C GLY A 36 34.86 -19.37 -30.38
N ASN A 37 33.74 -19.90 -29.89
CA ASN A 37 32.88 -19.37 -28.81
C ASN A 37 33.52 -18.28 -27.92
N ALA A 38 33.11 -17.03 -28.12
CA ALA A 38 33.16 -16.02 -27.08
C ALA A 38 31.87 -16.13 -26.27
N ASP A 39 31.99 -16.42 -24.98
CA ASP A 39 30.90 -16.26 -24.02
C ASP A 39 30.90 -14.79 -23.55
N ASP A 40 29.82 -14.05 -23.78
CA ASP A 40 29.72 -12.62 -23.43
C ASP A 40 29.56 -12.43 -21.91
N HIS A 41 30.69 -12.33 -21.21
CA HIS A 41 30.75 -12.05 -19.78
C HIS A 41 30.76 -10.54 -19.50
N LEU A 42 29.79 -10.06 -18.72
CA LEU A 42 29.76 -8.68 -18.21
C LEU A 42 30.63 -8.56 -16.95
N THR A 43 31.89 -8.15 -17.13
CA THR A 43 32.82 -7.92 -16.00
C THR A 43 32.59 -6.55 -15.37
N VAL A 44 32.31 -6.51 -14.07
CA VAL A 44 32.24 -5.28 -13.27
C VAL A 44 33.26 -5.39 -12.12
N VAL A 45 34.22 -4.46 -12.08
CA VAL A 45 35.22 -4.38 -11.01
C VAL A 45 34.78 -3.36 -9.98
N VAL A 46 34.76 -3.77 -8.71
CA VAL A 46 34.42 -2.90 -7.58
C VAL A 46 35.37 -3.23 -6.43
N ALA A 47 36.24 -2.28 -6.06
CA ALA A 47 37.06 -2.31 -4.83
C ALA A 47 36.29 -1.51 -3.60
N ALA A 48 35.57 -2.08 -1.44
CA ALA A 48 34.76 -1.71 -0.22
C ALA A 48 35.43 -0.83 0.86
N ALA A 49 34.60 -0.06 1.58
CA ALA A 49 35.02 0.90 2.60
C ALA A 49 34.38 0.71 4.00
N ASP A 50 33.33 -0.12 4.16
CA ASP A 50 32.78 -0.50 5.47
C ASP A 50 32.54 -2.02 5.53
N SER A 51 32.64 -2.58 6.73
CA SER A 51 32.67 -4.01 7.05
C SER A 51 31.49 -4.49 7.89
N ALA A 52 30.79 -3.60 8.61
CA ALA A 52 29.73 -3.99 9.53
C ALA A 52 28.48 -4.50 8.80
N ALA A 53 27.93 -3.67 7.90
CA ALA A 53 26.74 -4.02 7.11
C ALA A 53 27.04 -5.17 6.13
N ALA A 54 28.22 -5.14 5.51
CA ALA A 54 28.68 -6.18 4.58
C ALA A 54 28.65 -7.58 5.22
N ALA A 55 29.13 -7.71 6.46
CA ALA A 55 29.18 -8.98 7.19
C ALA A 55 27.81 -9.52 7.63
N GLU A 56 26.73 -8.76 7.56
CA GLU A 56 25.36 -9.23 7.87
C GLU A 56 24.56 -9.50 6.59
N ASN A 57 24.72 -8.67 5.54
CA ASN A 57 24.28 -9.00 4.18
C ASN A 57 24.97 -10.27 3.64
N GLU A 58 26.20 -10.56 4.04
CA GLU A 58 26.90 -11.84 3.79
C GLU A 58 26.25 -13.01 4.53
N ARG A 59 25.91 -12.84 5.83
CA ARG A 59 25.25 -13.87 6.63
C ARG A 59 23.82 -14.18 6.16
N PHE A 60 23.08 -13.18 5.67
CA PHE A 60 21.80 -13.40 5.01
C PHE A 60 21.96 -14.20 3.70
N TYR A 61 22.84 -13.73 2.81
CA TYR A 61 23.13 -14.38 1.53
C TYR A 61 23.57 -15.85 1.69
N GLU A 62 24.52 -16.15 2.59
CA GLU A 62 24.95 -17.53 2.86
C GLU A 62 23.83 -18.37 3.50
N SER A 63 22.88 -17.77 4.22
CA SER A 63 21.71 -18.50 4.71
C SER A 63 20.74 -18.87 3.59
N VAL A 64 20.48 -17.99 2.61
CA VAL A 64 19.63 -18.32 1.45
C VAL A 64 20.33 -19.36 0.56
N ARG A 65 21.63 -19.18 0.30
CA ARG A 65 22.48 -20.17 -0.40
C ARG A 65 22.40 -21.54 0.25
N LYS A 66 22.54 -21.59 1.57
CA LYS A 66 22.46 -22.83 2.34
C LYS A 66 21.07 -23.48 2.20
N SER A 67 19.99 -22.73 2.35
CA SER A 67 18.63 -23.28 2.18
C SER A 67 18.38 -23.79 0.76
N TYR A 68 18.86 -23.10 -0.27
CA TYR A 68 18.79 -23.57 -1.66
C TYR A 68 19.52 -24.91 -1.88
N LEU A 69 20.67 -25.11 -1.23
CA LEU A 69 21.41 -26.37 -1.28
C LEU A 69 20.74 -27.48 -0.43
N GLU A 70 20.20 -27.15 0.75
CA GLU A 70 19.50 -28.10 1.63
C GLU A 70 18.17 -28.60 1.04
N GLU A 71 17.44 -27.75 0.31
CA GLU A 71 16.24 -28.14 -0.48
C GLU A 71 16.60 -28.82 -1.83
N GLY A 72 17.89 -28.97 -2.15
CA GLY A 72 18.37 -29.65 -3.36
C GLY A 72 18.06 -28.91 -4.66
N CYS A 73 17.93 -27.58 -4.63
CA CYS A 73 17.48 -26.77 -5.75
C CYS A 73 18.44 -26.75 -6.95
N GLU A 74 19.71 -27.09 -6.72
CA GLU A 74 20.77 -27.22 -7.73
C GLU A 74 20.35 -28.06 -8.95
N GLN A 75 19.59 -29.14 -8.73
CA GLN A 75 19.15 -30.03 -9.80
C GLN A 75 18.15 -29.40 -10.79
N PHE A 76 17.46 -28.32 -10.36
CA PHE A 76 16.44 -27.61 -11.13
C PHE A 76 16.97 -26.32 -11.75
N TRP A 77 17.71 -25.52 -10.97
CA TRP A 77 18.11 -24.15 -11.32
C TRP A 77 19.62 -23.94 -11.50
N GLY A 78 20.46 -24.94 -11.19
CA GLY A 78 21.91 -24.88 -11.33
C GLY A 78 22.64 -24.39 -10.07
N GLU A 79 23.90 -23.96 -10.21
CA GLU A 79 24.65 -23.41 -9.08
C GLU A 79 23.99 -22.14 -8.54
N PHE A 80 23.96 -21.97 -7.22
CA PHE A 80 23.41 -20.76 -6.60
C PHE A 80 24.27 -19.54 -6.99
N PRO A 81 23.67 -18.37 -7.30
CA PRO A 81 24.42 -17.15 -7.62
C PRO A 81 25.52 -16.88 -6.59
N SER A 82 26.77 -16.72 -7.03
CA SER A 82 27.93 -16.71 -6.12
C SER A 82 28.63 -15.35 -6.06
N ARG A 83 29.14 -15.01 -4.87
CA ARG A 83 30.09 -13.89 -4.68
C ARG A 83 31.52 -14.42 -4.83
N THR A 84 32.27 -13.91 -5.80
CA THR A 84 33.71 -14.17 -5.92
C THR A 84 34.53 -12.99 -5.38
N ALA A 85 35.56 -13.31 -4.59
CA ALA A 85 36.52 -12.33 -4.07
C ALA A 85 37.93 -12.95 -4.16
N ALA A 86 38.64 -12.64 -5.25
CA ALA A 86 39.99 -13.12 -5.49
C ALA A 86 41.01 -12.30 -4.68
N ALA A 87 41.25 -12.69 -3.42
CA ALA A 87 42.24 -12.04 -2.57
C ALA A 87 43.68 -12.30 -3.06
N ALA A 88 44.16 -11.48 -3.99
CA ALA A 88 45.57 -11.41 -4.36
C ALA A 88 46.38 -10.88 -3.15
N ALA A 89 47.35 -11.66 -2.68
CA ALA A 89 48.21 -11.23 -1.58
C ALA A 89 49.23 -10.20 -2.10
N ILE A 90 49.17 -8.97 -1.59
CA ILE A 90 50.06 -7.87 -1.95
C ILE A 90 51.01 -7.57 -0.77
N GLU A 91 52.32 -7.63 -1.03
CA GLU A 91 53.32 -7.09 -0.10
C GLU A 91 53.31 -5.55 -0.16
N TYR A 92 53.47 -4.91 1.01
CA TYR A 92 53.39 -3.46 1.16
C TYR A 92 54.63 -2.76 0.58
N ASP A 93 54.46 -2.08 -0.56
CA ASP A 93 55.43 -1.12 -1.10
C ASP A 93 55.15 0.29 -0.54
N PRO A 94 56.05 0.89 0.27
CA PRO A 94 55.81 2.19 0.89
C PRO A 94 55.78 3.38 -0.09
N ASP A 95 56.44 3.28 -1.25
CA ASP A 95 56.82 4.46 -2.05
C ASP A 95 55.83 4.81 -3.18
N SER A 96 54.77 4.01 -3.38
CA SER A 96 53.77 4.22 -4.43
C SER A 96 52.46 4.89 -3.95
N GLY A 97 52.14 4.81 -2.66
CA GLY A 97 50.96 5.45 -2.06
C GLY A 97 49.59 4.93 -2.54
N SER A 98 49.53 3.79 -3.23
CA SER A 98 48.31 3.21 -3.80
C SER A 98 48.06 1.79 -3.29
N THR A 99 46.80 1.45 -2.99
CA THR A 99 46.35 0.10 -2.65
C THR A 99 45.28 -0.36 -3.64
N ASN A 100 45.70 -1.04 -4.71
CA ASN A 100 44.79 -1.75 -5.62
C ASN A 100 44.31 -3.06 -4.97
N ASN A 101 43.05 -3.11 -4.56
CA ASN A 101 42.36 -4.33 -4.15
C ASN A 101 41.28 -4.66 -5.20
N ASP A 102 41.71 -5.06 -6.39
CA ASP A 102 40.80 -5.40 -7.48
C ASP A 102 40.02 -6.69 -7.16
N ILE A 103 38.68 -6.62 -7.14
CA ILE A 103 37.80 -7.77 -6.88
C ILE A 103 37.01 -8.10 -8.16
N GLU A 104 37.14 -9.35 -8.59
CA GLU A 104 36.54 -9.92 -9.80
C GLU A 104 35.23 -10.63 -9.46
N ILE A 105 34.09 -10.11 -9.93
CA ILE A 105 32.75 -10.66 -9.68
C ILE A 105 32.24 -11.38 -10.92
N ASN A 106 32.07 -12.70 -10.83
CA ASN A 106 31.54 -13.53 -11.92
C ASN A 106 30.04 -13.79 -11.75
N VAL A 107 29.20 -13.12 -12.55
CA VAL A 107 27.77 -13.45 -12.69
C VAL A 107 27.60 -14.36 -13.90
N ILE A 108 27.12 -15.58 -13.69
CA ILE A 108 26.90 -16.58 -14.75
C ILE A 108 25.51 -16.32 -15.40
N PRO A 109 25.41 -16.03 -16.70
CA PRO A 109 24.11 -15.82 -17.37
C PRO A 109 23.30 -17.12 -17.52
N LEU A 110 21.98 -16.97 -17.69
CA LEU A 110 21.01 -18.06 -17.89
C LEU A 110 21.22 -18.84 -19.21
N SER A 111 22.23 -19.71 -19.26
CA SER A 111 22.46 -20.65 -20.37
C SER A 111 21.79 -22.02 -20.19
N ARG A 112 21.31 -22.34 -18.98
CA ARG A 112 20.66 -23.63 -18.66
C ARG A 112 19.43 -23.52 -17.76
N ARG A 113 18.34 -22.97 -18.32
CA ARG A 113 17.05 -23.66 -18.10
C ARG A 113 17.20 -25.06 -18.69
N ARG A 114 17.33 -26.10 -17.85
CA ARG A 114 17.03 -27.46 -18.34
C ARG A 114 15.59 -27.42 -18.83
N ARG A 115 15.33 -27.86 -20.06
CA ARG A 115 13.94 -28.03 -20.50
C ARG A 115 13.29 -29.05 -19.57
N ILE A 116 12.23 -28.63 -18.89
CA ILE A 116 11.26 -29.54 -18.30
C ILE A 116 10.44 -30.06 -19.48
N ASP A 117 11.00 -31.02 -20.22
CA ASP A 117 10.37 -31.55 -21.43
C ASP A 117 9.00 -32.15 -21.09
N GLU A 118 8.02 -31.88 -21.94
CA GLU A 118 6.57 -32.03 -21.70
C GLU A 118 6.08 -33.50 -21.70
N THR A 119 6.92 -34.45 -21.26
CA THR A 119 6.71 -35.90 -21.44
C THR A 119 6.69 -36.71 -20.13
N MET A 120 6.92 -36.09 -18.96
CA MET A 120 6.70 -36.76 -17.67
C MET A 120 5.21 -36.76 -17.30
N SER A 121 4.48 -37.79 -17.75
CA SER A 121 3.03 -37.91 -17.56
C SER A 121 2.63 -38.35 -16.13
N MET A 122 1.83 -37.52 -15.45
CA MET A 122 0.99 -37.88 -14.28
C MET A 122 1.76 -38.35 -13.03
N PRO A 123 1.07 -38.71 -11.93
CA PRO A 123 0.12 -37.88 -11.16
C PRO A 123 0.59 -37.65 -9.71
N ASN A 124 -0.01 -36.68 -9.01
CA ASN A 124 0.09 -36.47 -7.54
C ASN A 124 1.53 -36.50 -6.97
N ASN A 125 2.37 -35.50 -7.28
CA ASN A 125 3.78 -35.47 -6.85
C ASN A 125 4.16 -34.12 -6.19
N PRO A 126 4.88 -34.06 -5.05
CA PRO A 126 5.23 -32.80 -4.36
C PRO A 126 6.19 -31.87 -5.13
N THR A 127 6.73 -32.30 -6.26
CA THR A 127 7.78 -31.60 -7.03
C THR A 127 7.37 -30.20 -7.48
N HIS A 128 6.08 -29.92 -7.71
CA HIS A 128 5.61 -28.59 -8.11
C HIS A 128 5.86 -27.53 -7.02
N GLY A 129 5.61 -27.88 -5.75
CA GLY A 129 5.91 -26.99 -4.61
C GLY A 129 7.42 -26.76 -4.48
N MET A 130 8.22 -27.82 -4.63
CA MET A 130 9.67 -27.75 -4.61
C MET A 130 10.22 -26.84 -5.73
N THR A 131 9.71 -26.92 -6.96
CA THR A 131 10.12 -26.02 -8.04
C THR A 131 9.80 -24.54 -7.77
N CYS A 132 8.64 -24.26 -7.14
CA CYS A 132 8.28 -22.89 -6.74
C CYS A 132 9.15 -22.37 -5.59
N THR A 133 9.37 -23.18 -4.54
CA THR A 133 10.29 -22.83 -3.43
C THR A 133 11.71 -22.57 -3.93
N CYS A 134 12.21 -23.42 -4.83
CA CYS A 134 13.54 -23.25 -5.42
C CYS A 134 13.66 -22.00 -6.32
N GLY A 135 12.59 -21.65 -7.05
CA GLY A 135 12.52 -20.39 -7.80
C GLY A 135 12.60 -19.19 -6.86
N MET A 136 11.76 -19.15 -5.82
CA MET A 136 11.80 -18.08 -4.81
C MET A 136 13.17 -17.96 -4.13
N LEU A 137 13.81 -19.07 -3.76
CA LEU A 137 15.15 -19.06 -3.16
C LEU A 137 16.22 -18.54 -4.14
N TYR A 138 16.12 -18.87 -5.43
CA TYR A 138 17.00 -18.35 -6.47
C TYR A 138 16.81 -16.84 -6.66
N ASP A 139 15.57 -16.39 -6.87
CA ASP A 139 15.21 -14.98 -7.10
C ASP A 139 15.58 -14.08 -5.91
N LEU A 140 15.39 -14.58 -4.68
CA LEU A 140 15.84 -13.91 -3.44
C LEU A 140 17.38 -13.85 -3.35
N GLY A 141 18.08 -14.91 -3.78
CA GLY A 141 19.55 -14.92 -3.85
C GLY A 141 20.11 -13.91 -4.84
N GLU A 142 19.52 -13.86 -6.04
CA GLU A 142 19.86 -12.88 -7.08
C GLU A 142 19.57 -11.45 -6.61
N SER A 143 18.42 -11.23 -5.96
CA SER A 143 18.05 -9.94 -5.38
C SER A 143 19.01 -9.52 -4.27
N ALA A 144 19.41 -10.42 -3.37
CA ALA A 144 20.36 -10.14 -2.29
C ALA A 144 21.79 -9.83 -2.80
N ILE A 145 22.18 -10.32 -3.98
CA ILE A 145 23.41 -9.90 -4.65
C ILE A 145 23.24 -8.51 -5.29
N LYS A 146 22.14 -8.27 -6.01
CA LYS A 146 21.84 -6.97 -6.63
C LYS A 146 21.72 -5.85 -5.61
N GLU A 147 21.11 -6.11 -4.45
CA GLU A 147 20.96 -5.16 -3.35
C GLU A 147 22.32 -4.88 -2.68
N TYR A 148 23.13 -5.90 -2.39
CA TYR A 148 24.50 -5.74 -1.90
C TYR A 148 25.40 -4.92 -2.85
N ILE A 149 25.20 -5.04 -4.16
CA ILE A 149 25.88 -4.20 -5.17
C ILE A 149 25.34 -2.76 -5.14
N ARG A 150 24.03 -2.55 -4.92
CA ARG A 150 23.38 -1.22 -4.90
C ARG A 150 23.64 -0.45 -3.60
N GLU A 151 23.82 -1.12 -2.46
CA GLU A 151 24.02 -0.51 -1.13
C GLU A 151 25.44 0.05 -0.89
N GLY A 152 26.15 0.46 -1.94
CA GLY A 152 27.47 1.08 -1.82
C GLY A 152 28.58 0.08 -1.48
N GLY A 153 28.52 -1.13 -2.06
CA GLY A 153 29.56 -2.16 -1.91
C GLY A 153 30.99 -1.65 -2.09
N PHE A 154 31.18 -0.62 -2.94
CA PHE A 154 32.03 0.54 -2.65
C PHE A 154 31.38 1.82 -3.22
N ALA A 155 32.03 2.97 -3.00
CA ALA A 155 31.83 4.22 -3.70
C ALA A 155 33.04 4.56 -4.59
N ALA A 156 32.89 5.49 -5.55
CA ALA A 156 33.99 6.02 -6.36
C ALA A 156 33.87 7.54 -6.56
N THR A 157 34.95 8.19 -7.00
CA THR A 157 35.04 9.65 -7.15
C THR A 157 35.70 10.05 -8.49
N THR A 158 35.24 11.16 -9.09
CA THR A 158 35.77 11.66 -10.37
C THR A 158 37.05 12.48 -10.15
N ALA A 159 38.17 11.99 -10.69
CA ALA A 159 39.39 12.79 -10.87
C ALA A 159 39.43 13.33 -12.32
N THR A 160 39.25 14.64 -12.50
CA THR A 160 39.28 15.28 -13.82
C THR A 160 40.70 15.51 -14.34
N THR A 161 40.98 15.11 -15.57
CA THR A 161 42.06 15.71 -16.39
C THR A 161 41.51 16.08 -17.78
N PRO A 162 42.00 17.15 -18.44
CA PRO A 162 41.36 17.70 -19.63
C PRO A 162 42.03 17.28 -20.94
N ASN A 163 41.25 16.75 -21.91
CA ASN A 163 41.07 17.34 -23.25
C ASN A 163 40.39 16.40 -24.27
N ASN A 164 39.72 17.06 -25.23
CA ASN A 164 39.28 16.60 -26.55
C ASN A 164 38.05 15.67 -26.64
N ASP A 165 37.30 15.93 -27.71
CA ASP A 165 36.06 15.27 -28.13
C ASP A 165 36.31 13.87 -28.70
N ILE A 166 35.28 13.01 -28.63
CA ILE A 166 34.88 12.01 -29.64
C ILE A 166 33.47 11.51 -29.28
N ASP A 167 32.57 11.44 -30.25
CA ASP A 167 31.27 10.76 -30.12
C ASP A 167 31.47 9.24 -30.02
N ASN A 168 30.65 8.55 -29.22
CA ASN A 168 30.51 7.10 -29.29
C ASN A 168 29.09 6.69 -28.85
N ASP A 169 28.18 6.58 -29.80
CA ASP A 169 26.84 6.00 -29.60
C ASP A 169 26.94 4.53 -29.19
N ILE A 170 26.17 4.12 -28.17
CA ILE A 170 25.92 2.71 -27.87
C ILE A 170 24.52 2.34 -28.38
N GLU A 171 24.44 1.94 -29.65
CA GLU A 171 23.21 1.49 -30.28
C GLU A 171 22.85 0.07 -29.78
N ILE A 172 21.99 -0.01 -28.76
CA ILE A 172 21.44 -1.29 -28.29
C ILE A 172 20.42 -1.77 -29.34
N VAL A 173 20.82 -2.75 -30.17
CA VAL A 173 19.97 -3.39 -31.18
C VAL A 173 18.97 -4.36 -30.51
N GLY A 174 18.04 -3.81 -29.72
CA GLY A 174 16.96 -4.51 -29.02
C GLY A 174 15.85 -4.99 -29.97
N SER A 175 16.16 -5.93 -30.86
CA SER A 175 15.27 -6.40 -31.92
C SER A 175 14.18 -7.40 -31.46
N THR A 176 13.35 -7.02 -30.48
CA THR A 176 11.92 -7.42 -30.42
C THR A 176 11.16 -6.50 -29.48
N SER A 177 9.90 -6.19 -29.81
CA SER A 177 9.04 -5.39 -28.95
C SER A 177 8.71 -6.12 -27.65
N THR A 178 9.34 -5.72 -26.55
CA THR A 178 8.85 -5.99 -25.21
C THR A 178 7.57 -5.18 -24.97
N GLN A 179 6.43 -5.74 -25.37
CA GLN A 179 5.20 -5.44 -24.63
C GLN A 179 5.50 -5.73 -23.15
N THR A 180 5.28 -4.76 -22.27
CA THR A 180 5.20 -4.99 -20.83
C THR A 180 4.30 -6.21 -20.63
N THR A 181 4.76 -7.24 -19.91
CA THR A 181 3.99 -8.49 -19.78
C THR A 181 2.83 -8.22 -18.83
N ILE A 182 1.73 -7.71 -19.40
CA ILE A 182 0.48 -7.46 -18.70
C ILE A 182 0.04 -8.77 -18.05
N VAL A 183 0.10 -8.79 -16.73
CA VAL A 183 -0.44 -9.89 -15.93
C VAL A 183 -1.96 -9.81 -16.08
N SER A 184 -2.54 -10.82 -16.74
CA SER A 184 -4.00 -10.98 -16.81
C SER A 184 -4.60 -11.06 -15.41
N GLU A 185 -5.85 -10.61 -15.27
CA GLU A 185 -6.62 -10.68 -14.02
C GLU A 185 -6.36 -12.00 -13.27
N THR A 186 -5.79 -11.86 -12.08
CA THR A 186 -5.37 -12.98 -11.25
C THR A 186 -6.33 -13.07 -10.07
N LYS A 187 -7.31 -13.97 -10.22
CA LYS A 187 -8.36 -14.22 -9.23
C LYS A 187 -7.80 -14.64 -7.87
N CYS A 188 -8.43 -14.17 -6.81
CA CYS A 188 -8.11 -14.51 -5.43
C CYS A 188 -8.66 -15.91 -5.09
N VAL A 189 -7.80 -16.94 -5.17
CA VAL A 189 -8.19 -18.34 -5.00
C VAL A 189 -7.38 -18.96 -3.87
N ASN A 190 -8.06 -19.63 -2.93
CA ASN A 190 -7.44 -20.24 -1.73
C ASN A 190 -6.59 -19.26 -0.90
N GLY A 191 -6.95 -17.97 -0.90
CA GLY A 191 -6.25 -16.91 -0.15
C GLY A 191 -5.09 -16.23 -0.89
N PHE A 192 -4.89 -16.50 -2.19
CA PHE A 192 -3.82 -15.91 -2.98
C PHE A 192 -4.28 -15.45 -4.37
N ALA A 193 -3.82 -14.27 -4.77
CA ALA A 193 -3.85 -13.75 -6.14
C ALA A 193 -2.42 -13.87 -6.70
N GLY A 194 -2.11 -15.03 -7.29
CA GLY A 194 -0.75 -15.35 -7.73
C GLY A 194 0.19 -15.51 -6.53
N LYS A 195 1.06 -14.52 -6.31
CA LYS A 195 1.95 -14.47 -5.13
C LYS A 195 1.45 -13.60 -3.97
N PHE A 196 0.37 -12.85 -4.16
CA PHE A 196 -0.12 -11.87 -3.19
C PHE A 196 -1.20 -12.49 -2.29
N PRO A 197 -1.04 -12.51 -0.94
CA PRO A 197 -2.10 -12.90 -0.03
C PRO A 197 -3.32 -11.98 -0.16
N CYS A 198 -4.51 -12.56 -0.24
CA CYS A 198 -5.76 -11.83 -0.46
C CYS A 198 -6.96 -12.55 0.19
N ASN A 199 -8.05 -11.81 0.35
CA ASN A 199 -9.36 -12.37 0.61
C ASN A 199 -10.42 -11.51 -0.09
N ASN A 200 -11.24 -12.12 -0.94
CA ASN A 200 -12.34 -11.46 -1.67
C ASN A 200 -11.93 -10.24 -2.52
N VAL A 201 -10.65 -10.15 -2.93
CA VAL A 201 -10.10 -9.05 -3.74
C VAL A 201 -9.14 -9.62 -4.78
N ASP A 202 -9.49 -9.51 -6.07
CA ASP A 202 -8.70 -9.98 -7.20
C ASP A 202 -7.63 -8.95 -7.60
N LEU A 203 -6.51 -9.41 -8.16
CA LEU A 203 -5.53 -8.52 -8.79
C LEU A 203 -5.90 -8.30 -10.27
N MET A 204 -6.17 -7.07 -10.69
CA MET A 204 -6.34 -6.75 -12.11
C MET A 204 -4.97 -6.56 -12.78
N VAL A 205 -4.09 -5.75 -12.16
CA VAL A 205 -2.71 -5.53 -12.61
C VAL A 205 -1.84 -4.98 -11.49
N PHE A 206 -0.57 -5.37 -11.48
CA PHE A 206 0.49 -4.76 -10.68
C PHE A 206 1.49 -4.10 -11.62
N LEU A 207 1.81 -2.84 -11.35
CA LEU A 207 2.79 -2.02 -12.06
C LEU A 207 3.96 -1.72 -11.09
N PRO A 208 5.08 -2.45 -11.17
CA PRO A 208 6.22 -2.20 -10.29
C PRO A 208 6.81 -0.82 -10.56
N ARG A 209 7.16 -0.05 -9.52
CA ARG A 209 7.86 1.23 -9.72
C ARG A 209 9.21 1.04 -10.44
N MET A 210 9.85 -0.11 -10.20
CA MET A 210 11.14 -0.48 -10.79
C MET A 210 11.14 -0.57 -12.32
N ASP A 211 9.97 -0.73 -12.92
CA ASP A 211 9.82 -0.92 -14.37
C ASP A 211 9.63 0.41 -15.12
N ILE A 212 9.58 1.56 -14.42
CA ILE A 212 9.29 2.88 -14.98
C ILE A 212 10.52 3.81 -14.87
N PRO A 213 11.49 3.75 -15.78
CA PRO A 213 12.63 4.68 -15.78
C PRO A 213 12.15 6.12 -16.05
N LEU A 214 12.46 7.05 -15.14
CA LEU A 214 12.03 8.46 -15.24
C LEU A 214 12.98 9.28 -16.13
N PRO A 215 12.48 10.24 -16.93
CA PRO A 215 13.28 10.98 -17.90
C PRO A 215 14.26 11.98 -17.29
N ASP A 216 14.01 12.46 -16.06
CA ASP A 216 14.84 13.48 -15.41
C ASP A 216 15.87 12.89 -14.44
N THR A 217 15.88 11.57 -14.26
CA THR A 217 16.85 10.83 -13.44
C THR A 217 17.51 9.65 -14.18
N ASN A 218 16.87 9.11 -15.22
CA ASN A 218 17.15 7.80 -15.84
C ASN A 218 17.09 6.60 -14.87
N PHE A 219 16.45 6.77 -13.72
CA PHE A 219 16.22 5.72 -12.71
C PHE A 219 14.71 5.54 -12.46
N PRO A 220 14.27 4.37 -11.97
CA PRO A 220 12.91 4.21 -11.47
C PRO A 220 12.64 5.10 -10.25
N PRO A 221 11.37 5.42 -9.92
CA PRO A 221 11.03 6.28 -8.81
C PRO A 221 11.54 5.71 -7.48
N ASN A 222 12.14 6.54 -6.62
CA ASN A 222 12.73 6.07 -5.37
C ASN A 222 11.68 5.45 -4.42
N LEU A 223 10.54 6.12 -4.27
CA LEU A 223 9.38 5.69 -3.48
C LEU A 223 8.09 6.12 -4.16
N ALA A 224 7.01 5.39 -3.85
CA ALA A 224 5.63 5.81 -4.10
C ALA A 224 4.98 6.34 -2.80
N ASN A 225 3.98 7.20 -2.93
CA ASN A 225 3.23 7.77 -1.80
C ASN A 225 1.73 7.83 -2.10
N ASP A 226 1.06 8.99 -2.05
CA ASP A 226 -0.40 9.07 -2.18
C ASP A 226 -0.92 8.63 -3.57
N VAL A 227 -2.21 8.27 -3.63
CA VAL A 227 -2.91 7.96 -4.87
C VAL A 227 -4.31 8.54 -4.85
N TRP A 228 -4.63 9.29 -5.90
CA TRP A 228 -5.97 9.81 -6.13
C TRP A 228 -6.52 9.32 -7.47
N GLY A 229 -7.78 9.62 -7.75
CA GLY A 229 -8.45 9.29 -9.00
C GLY A 229 -9.25 10.45 -9.58
N TRP A 230 -9.47 10.39 -10.88
CA TRP A 230 -10.38 11.26 -11.63
C TRP A 230 -11.16 10.41 -12.64
N THR A 231 -12.47 10.61 -12.69
CA THR A 231 -13.32 10.04 -13.73
C THR A 231 -13.74 11.15 -14.67
N SER A 232 -13.43 11.01 -15.95
CA SER A 232 -13.75 12.04 -16.94
C SER A 232 -15.25 12.13 -17.23
N SER A 233 -15.68 13.25 -17.84
CA SER A 233 -17.04 13.42 -18.37
C SER A 233 -17.43 12.46 -19.51
N ASN A 234 -16.51 11.58 -19.95
CA ASN A 234 -16.79 10.46 -20.85
C ASN A 234 -16.47 9.09 -20.24
N ASN A 235 -16.52 8.98 -18.90
CA ASN A 235 -16.37 7.76 -18.10
C ASN A 235 -15.04 7.01 -18.33
N ARG A 236 -13.95 7.75 -18.60
CA ARG A 236 -12.58 7.23 -18.58
C ARG A 236 -12.00 7.45 -17.18
N GLU A 237 -11.41 6.42 -16.60
CA GLU A 237 -10.96 6.42 -15.20
C GLU A 237 -9.45 6.52 -15.13
N PHE A 238 -8.95 7.55 -14.43
CA PHE A 238 -7.53 7.86 -14.33
C PHE A 238 -7.08 7.81 -12.87
N VAL A 239 -6.09 6.98 -12.60
CA VAL A 239 -5.28 7.02 -11.38
C VAL A 239 -4.22 8.10 -11.52
N ILE A 240 -4.11 8.93 -10.50
CA ILE A 240 -3.11 9.98 -10.34
C ILE A 240 -2.18 9.49 -9.22
N TRP A 241 -1.01 8.98 -9.61
CA TRP A 241 -0.13 8.24 -8.70
C TRP A 241 1.07 9.08 -8.27
N GLY A 242 1.19 9.32 -6.96
CA GLY A 242 2.28 10.05 -6.34
C GLY A 242 3.55 9.21 -6.18
N ILE A 243 4.68 9.79 -6.59
CA ILE A 243 6.02 9.25 -6.41
C ILE A 243 6.97 10.34 -5.89
N ALA A 244 8.12 9.97 -5.32
CA ALA A 244 9.07 10.94 -4.75
C ALA A 244 9.46 12.04 -5.77
N GLU A 245 9.66 11.67 -7.04
CA GLU A 245 10.12 12.54 -8.11
C GLU A 245 9.01 13.34 -8.83
N GLY A 246 7.72 13.03 -8.63
CA GLY A 246 6.62 13.68 -9.34
C GLY A 246 5.29 12.91 -9.28
N VAL A 247 4.53 12.92 -10.38
CA VAL A 247 3.23 12.23 -10.51
C VAL A 247 3.15 11.47 -11.83
N ILE A 248 2.64 10.24 -11.79
CA ILE A 248 2.36 9.42 -12.97
C ILE A 248 0.85 9.36 -13.21
N PHE A 249 0.41 9.62 -14.44
CA PHE A 249 -0.99 9.51 -14.86
C PHE A 249 -1.23 8.18 -15.56
N VAL A 250 -2.12 7.35 -15.00
CA VAL A 250 -2.44 6.01 -15.48
C VAL A 250 -3.94 5.92 -15.72
N GLU A 251 -4.38 5.69 -16.96
CA GLU A 251 -5.77 5.28 -17.21
C GLU A 251 -5.92 3.80 -16.86
N ILE A 252 -7.05 3.41 -16.28
CA ILE A 252 -7.37 2.03 -15.90
C ILE A 252 -8.62 1.55 -16.63
N PHE A 253 -8.71 0.23 -16.83
CA PHE A 253 -9.81 -0.41 -17.56
C PHE A 253 -10.25 -1.69 -16.85
N ASP A 254 -11.56 -1.94 -16.79
CA ASP A 254 -12.12 -3.24 -16.39
C ASP A 254 -12.04 -4.28 -17.52
N ASP A 255 -10.87 -4.40 -18.14
CA ASP A 255 -10.53 -5.41 -19.15
C ASP A 255 -9.23 -6.11 -18.74
N PRO A 256 -9.29 -7.37 -18.26
CA PRO A 256 -8.13 -8.22 -17.98
C PRO A 256 -7.09 -8.33 -19.10
N SER A 257 -7.46 -8.01 -20.35
CA SER A 257 -6.59 -8.06 -21.53
C SER A 257 -5.69 -6.83 -21.68
N ASN A 258 -6.15 -5.68 -21.19
CA ASN A 258 -5.44 -4.40 -21.24
C ASN A 258 -5.92 -3.49 -20.08
N PRO A 259 -5.54 -3.79 -18.82
CA PRO A 259 -6.14 -3.18 -17.63
C PRO A 259 -5.61 -1.79 -17.27
N LEU A 260 -4.54 -1.30 -17.92
CA LEU A 260 -4.07 0.08 -17.76
C LEU A 260 -3.34 0.64 -19.00
N PHE A 261 -3.16 1.97 -19.05
CA PHE A 261 -2.26 2.67 -19.96
C PHE A 261 -1.62 3.90 -19.27
N ILE A 262 -0.31 4.07 -19.39
CA ILE A 262 0.42 5.18 -18.73
C ILE A 262 0.51 6.39 -19.67
N TRP A 263 -0.36 7.37 -19.46
CA TRP A 263 -0.46 8.57 -20.30
C TRP A 263 0.69 9.56 -20.10
N GLY A 264 1.38 9.52 -18.96
CA GLY A 264 2.60 10.29 -18.79
C GLY A 264 3.02 10.58 -17.35
N TYR A 265 3.99 11.47 -17.25
CA TYR A 265 4.67 11.88 -16.03
C TYR A 265 4.72 13.40 -15.94
N LEU A 266 4.29 13.95 -14.80
CA LEU A 266 4.52 15.32 -14.39
C LEU A 266 5.69 15.32 -13.40
N PRO A 267 6.88 15.84 -13.75
CA PRO A 267 7.98 15.96 -12.82
C PRO A 267 7.63 16.90 -11.66
N THR A 268 8.30 16.71 -10.52
CA THR A 268 8.34 17.69 -9.44
C THR A 268 8.77 19.07 -9.96
N THR A 269 8.27 20.14 -9.36
CA THR A 269 8.88 21.46 -9.56
C THR A 269 10.36 21.42 -9.13
N PRO A 270 11.25 22.22 -9.74
CA PRO A 270 12.68 22.20 -9.43
C PRO A 270 12.99 22.49 -7.95
N SER A 271 13.23 21.43 -7.17
CA SER A 271 13.66 21.48 -5.77
C SER A 271 15.16 21.19 -5.64
N THR A 272 15.76 21.63 -4.53
CA THR A 272 17.13 21.23 -4.15
C THR A 272 17.20 19.84 -3.51
N VAL A 273 16.04 19.26 -3.15
CA VAL A 273 15.90 17.97 -2.48
C VAL A 273 15.05 17.05 -3.35
N ARG A 274 15.67 16.00 -3.91
CA ARG A 274 14.98 14.97 -4.72
C ARG A 274 14.55 13.74 -3.92
N TYR A 275 15.09 13.55 -2.72
CA TYR A 275 14.74 12.46 -1.81
C TYR A 275 13.57 12.86 -0.89
N ILE A 276 12.43 13.17 -1.50
CA ILE A 276 11.22 13.59 -0.79
C ILE A 276 10.42 12.35 -0.41
N TRP A 277 9.86 12.31 0.80
CA TRP A 277 9.09 11.16 1.26
C TRP A 277 7.65 11.19 0.72
N GLN A 278 6.99 12.35 0.84
CA GLN A 278 5.56 12.49 0.58
C GLN A 278 5.21 13.50 -0.54
N ARG A 279 4.15 13.13 -1.27
CA ARG A 279 3.25 14.00 -2.01
C ARG A 279 1.83 13.64 -1.58
N ASP A 280 0.94 14.60 -1.79
CA ASP A 280 -0.49 14.41 -1.63
C ASP A 280 -1.21 15.03 -2.82
N ILE A 281 -2.26 14.35 -3.28
CA ILE A 281 -2.98 14.68 -4.52
C ILE A 281 -4.47 14.78 -4.22
N LYS A 282 -5.12 15.86 -4.66
CA LYS A 282 -6.59 15.95 -4.74
C LYS A 282 -7.01 16.50 -6.09
N VAL A 283 -8.28 16.29 -6.43
CA VAL A 283 -8.91 16.81 -7.64
C VAL A 283 -10.06 17.73 -7.26
N VAL A 284 -10.29 18.78 -8.06
CA VAL A 284 -11.51 19.59 -8.03
C VAL A 284 -11.96 19.78 -9.47
N GLY A 285 -13.09 19.16 -9.83
CA GLY A 285 -13.60 19.14 -11.20
C GLY A 285 -12.67 18.39 -12.16
N ASP A 286 -12.09 19.11 -13.14
CA ASP A 286 -11.14 18.54 -14.11
C ASP A 286 -9.67 18.81 -13.76
N TYR A 287 -9.35 19.37 -12.60
CA TYR A 287 -7.99 19.79 -12.26
C TYR A 287 -7.43 18.99 -11.10
N ALA A 288 -6.24 18.44 -11.28
CA ALA A 288 -5.45 17.81 -10.23
C ALA A 288 -4.54 18.86 -9.57
N TYR A 289 -4.44 18.79 -8.24
CA TYR A 289 -3.63 19.66 -7.40
C TYR A 289 -2.65 18.78 -6.63
N VAL A 290 -1.36 19.05 -6.79
CA VAL A 290 -0.28 18.20 -6.26
C VAL A 290 0.57 19.00 -5.26
N GLY A 291 0.53 18.56 -4.01
CA GLY A 291 1.35 19.07 -2.91
C GLY A 291 2.56 18.19 -2.66
N SER A 292 3.53 18.73 -1.93
CA SER A 292 4.70 17.96 -1.52
C SER A 292 5.46 18.64 -0.38
N GLU A 293 6.14 17.83 0.43
CA GLU A 293 7.10 18.30 1.44
C GLU A 293 8.39 18.89 0.83
N ALA A 294 8.56 18.78 -0.49
CA ALA A 294 9.71 19.30 -1.22
C ALA A 294 9.92 20.81 -1.01
N ASP A 295 11.18 21.22 -0.84
CA ASP A 295 11.52 22.63 -0.68
C ASP A 295 11.26 23.43 -1.96
N ASP A 296 10.54 24.54 -1.78
CA ASP A 296 9.95 25.38 -2.82
C ASP A 296 9.15 24.59 -3.89
N HIS A 297 8.30 23.65 -3.46
CA HIS A 297 7.31 23.04 -4.33
C HIS A 297 6.24 24.04 -4.78
N GLY A 298 5.47 24.58 -3.82
CA GLY A 298 4.15 25.14 -4.09
C GLY A 298 3.13 24.03 -4.34
N ILE A 299 2.01 24.38 -4.98
CA ILE A 299 1.02 23.41 -5.47
C ILE A 299 1.05 23.41 -6.99
N GLN A 300 1.40 22.29 -7.61
CA GLN A 300 1.25 22.13 -9.07
C GLN A 300 -0.23 21.92 -9.41
N ILE A 301 -0.70 22.55 -10.48
CA ILE A 301 -2.07 22.45 -10.97
C ILE A 301 -2.02 21.94 -12.40
N PHE A 302 -2.78 20.88 -12.70
CA PHE A 302 -2.77 20.20 -13.99
C PHE A 302 -4.20 19.93 -14.49
N ASP A 303 -4.49 20.35 -15.72
CA ASP A 303 -5.76 20.09 -16.41
C ASP A 303 -5.82 18.63 -16.90
N MET A 304 -6.62 17.80 -16.23
CA MET A 304 -6.76 16.37 -16.55
C MET A 304 -7.32 16.12 -17.96
N LYS A 305 -8.03 17.09 -18.57
CA LYS A 305 -8.48 16.98 -19.98
C LYS A 305 -7.30 17.00 -20.96
N ARG A 306 -6.09 17.40 -20.54
CA ARG A 306 -4.86 17.23 -21.35
C ARG A 306 -4.59 15.76 -21.65
N LEU A 307 -4.98 14.83 -20.77
CA LEU A 307 -4.87 13.37 -20.98
C LEU A 307 -5.88 12.86 -22.02
N LEU A 308 -7.05 13.50 -22.13
CA LEU A 308 -8.10 13.09 -23.08
C LEU A 308 -7.76 13.39 -24.54
N ASN A 309 -6.87 14.36 -24.79
CA ASN A 309 -6.60 14.93 -26.11
C ASN A 309 -5.27 14.46 -26.74
N ILE A 310 -4.67 13.38 -26.22
CA ILE A 310 -3.37 12.85 -26.66
C ILE A 310 -3.60 11.88 -27.83
N ASN A 311 -2.92 12.11 -28.95
CA ASN A 311 -2.87 11.15 -30.05
C ASN A 311 -1.69 10.18 -29.84
N SER A 312 -1.99 8.94 -29.44
CA SER A 312 -0.95 7.97 -29.09
C SER A 312 -0.01 7.56 -30.24
N ALA A 313 -0.38 7.86 -31.50
CA ALA A 313 0.45 7.59 -32.66
C ALA A 313 1.41 8.74 -33.04
N SER A 314 1.27 9.94 -32.47
CA SER A 314 2.13 11.11 -32.74
C SER A 314 2.73 11.76 -31.51
N ASP A 315 2.08 11.62 -30.35
CA ASP A 315 2.39 12.40 -29.15
C ASP A 315 3.11 11.57 -28.07
N CYS A 316 3.11 10.25 -28.21
CA CYS A 316 3.81 9.35 -27.30
C CYS A 316 5.28 9.16 -27.68
N MET A 317 6.13 9.08 -26.66
CA MET A 317 7.54 8.73 -26.76
C MET A 317 7.68 7.26 -27.20
N VAL A 318 8.44 7.03 -28.27
CA VAL A 318 8.74 5.69 -28.78
C VAL A 318 9.69 4.98 -27.81
N ASN A 319 9.46 3.69 -27.57
CA ASN A 319 10.23 2.85 -26.63
C ASN A 319 10.25 3.36 -25.18
N SER A 320 9.23 4.14 -24.77
CA SER A 320 9.03 4.60 -23.40
C SER A 320 7.93 3.79 -22.68
N GLN A 321 8.06 3.61 -21.37
CA GLN A 321 7.05 2.95 -20.54
C GLN A 321 5.82 3.85 -20.26
N TYR A 322 5.96 5.16 -20.47
CA TYR A 322 4.91 6.18 -20.36
C TYR A 322 4.84 7.02 -21.64
N CYS A 323 3.64 7.48 -22.00
CA CYS A 323 3.44 8.19 -23.26
C CYS A 323 4.16 9.56 -23.31
N LYS A 324 4.01 10.44 -22.31
CA LYS A 324 4.47 11.84 -22.41
C LYS A 324 5.02 12.43 -21.10
N VAL A 325 5.91 13.42 -21.21
CA VAL A 325 6.29 14.29 -20.08
C VAL A 325 5.46 15.58 -20.11
N PHE A 326 4.97 16.01 -18.96
CA PHE A 326 4.12 17.20 -18.81
C PHE A 326 4.76 18.26 -17.93
N GLU A 327 4.51 19.53 -18.26
CA GLU A 327 4.61 20.65 -17.33
C GLU A 327 3.24 20.91 -16.68
N ALA A 328 3.23 21.43 -15.45
CA ALA A 328 2.01 21.93 -14.80
C ALA A 328 1.45 23.15 -15.55
N ASP A 329 0.12 23.33 -15.54
CA ASP A 329 -0.52 24.51 -16.14
C ASP A 329 -0.29 25.77 -15.29
N VAL A 330 -0.28 25.62 -13.97
CA VAL A 330 0.06 26.65 -12.98
C VAL A 330 0.82 26.02 -11.81
N VAL A 331 1.72 26.79 -11.18
CA VAL A 331 2.26 26.46 -9.85
C VAL A 331 1.89 27.58 -8.87
N TYR A 332 1.08 27.27 -7.87
CA TYR A 332 0.67 28.20 -6.83
C TYR A 332 1.74 28.28 -5.72
N LYS A 333 2.19 29.49 -5.42
CA LYS A 333 3.25 29.79 -4.43
C LYS A 333 2.75 30.56 -3.20
N GLY A 334 1.43 30.54 -2.94
CA GLY A 334 0.81 31.31 -1.85
C GLY A 334 0.40 32.74 -2.25
N GLY A 335 0.11 33.59 -1.26
CA GLY A 335 -0.35 34.97 -1.48
C GLY A 335 -0.45 35.80 -0.20
N ASN A 336 -0.54 37.13 -0.33
CA ASN A 336 -0.75 38.09 0.76
C ASN A 336 0.19 37.94 1.99
N GLY A 337 1.44 37.52 1.76
CA GLY A 337 2.45 37.28 2.80
C GLY A 337 2.50 35.83 3.33
N PHE A 338 1.53 34.99 2.97
CA PHE A 338 1.50 33.56 3.25
C PHE A 338 2.02 32.81 2.02
N ALA A 339 3.35 32.69 1.91
CA ALA A 339 4.00 31.94 0.84
C ALA A 339 3.89 30.43 1.08
N VAL A 340 3.57 29.67 0.03
CA VAL A 340 3.47 28.21 0.06
C VAL A 340 4.71 27.64 -0.63
N GLY A 341 5.58 27.03 0.16
CA GLY A 341 6.79 26.33 -0.30
C GLY A 341 6.61 24.81 -0.24
N ARG A 342 6.43 24.28 0.97
CA ARG A 342 6.16 22.85 1.21
C ARG A 342 4.84 22.67 1.95
N THR A 343 4.16 21.56 1.69
CA THR A 343 2.87 21.16 2.31
C THR A 343 2.89 19.66 2.55
N HIS A 344 2.41 19.22 3.70
CA HIS A 344 2.33 17.79 4.01
C HIS A 344 1.17 17.16 3.20
N ASN A 345 -0.03 17.72 3.34
CA ASN A 345 -1.25 17.19 2.73
C ASN A 345 -2.10 18.31 2.08
N ILE A 346 -2.91 17.98 1.07
CA ILE A 346 -3.93 18.83 0.47
C ILE A 346 -5.31 18.25 0.80
N VAL A 347 -6.15 19.08 1.40
CA VAL A 347 -7.56 18.75 1.62
C VAL A 347 -8.41 19.55 0.65
N ALA A 348 -9.28 18.87 -0.11
CA ALA A 348 -10.18 19.50 -1.07
C ALA A 348 -11.63 19.43 -0.60
N ASN A 349 -12.41 20.48 -0.88
CA ASN A 349 -13.86 20.42 -0.88
C ASN A 349 -14.39 20.77 -2.27
N GLU A 350 -14.77 19.73 -3.01
CA GLU A 350 -15.25 19.85 -4.39
C GLU A 350 -16.60 20.57 -4.51
N GLU A 351 -17.44 20.53 -3.46
CA GLU A 351 -18.74 21.22 -3.46
C GLU A 351 -18.61 22.76 -3.38
N THR A 352 -17.46 23.25 -2.89
CA THR A 352 -17.22 24.68 -2.66
C THR A 352 -16.06 25.26 -3.48
N ASN A 353 -15.30 24.41 -4.19
CA ASN A 353 -14.08 24.76 -4.93
C ASN A 353 -12.99 25.40 -4.04
N PHE A 354 -12.86 24.92 -2.80
CA PHE A 354 -11.78 25.30 -1.89
C PHE A 354 -10.77 24.18 -1.68
N LEU A 355 -9.50 24.57 -1.59
CA LEU A 355 -8.44 23.74 -1.01
C LEU A 355 -8.02 24.30 0.36
N TYR A 356 -7.63 23.39 1.24
CA TYR A 356 -7.04 23.65 2.54
C TYR A 356 -5.70 22.92 2.55
N LEU A 357 -4.62 23.68 2.41
CA LEU A 357 -3.27 23.14 2.44
C LEU A 357 -2.83 23.03 3.89
N VAL A 358 -2.28 21.88 4.30
CA VAL A 358 -1.99 21.58 5.71
C VAL A 358 -0.57 21.05 5.90
N GLY A 359 -0.12 21.01 7.15
CA GLY A 359 1.25 20.66 7.56
C GLY A 359 2.36 21.56 6.99
N GLY A 360 2.00 22.71 6.39
CA GLY A 360 2.94 23.59 5.72
C GLY A 360 3.90 24.29 6.68
N MET A 361 5.21 24.10 6.50
CA MET A 361 6.25 24.78 7.29
C MET A 361 6.28 26.30 7.05
N ASN A 362 5.81 26.75 5.88
CA ASN A 362 5.61 28.16 5.55
C ASN A 362 4.11 28.39 5.28
N GLY A 363 3.51 29.33 6.00
CA GLY A 363 2.06 29.53 6.02
C GLY A 363 1.40 28.94 7.27
N CYS A 364 0.39 29.65 7.79
CA CYS A 364 -0.61 29.21 8.78
C CYS A 364 -0.18 28.40 10.02
N GLN A 365 1.10 28.41 10.40
CA GLN A 365 1.64 27.65 11.53
C GLN A 365 1.42 26.13 11.40
N GLY A 366 1.43 25.62 10.16
CA GLY A 366 1.08 24.23 9.86
C GLY A 366 -0.44 23.94 9.80
N GLY A 367 -1.29 24.91 10.16
CA GLY A 367 -2.74 24.80 10.06
C GLY A 367 -3.28 25.11 8.66
N LEU A 368 -4.61 25.27 8.55
CA LEU A 368 -5.33 25.42 7.28
C LEU A 368 -4.93 26.71 6.54
N HIS A 369 -4.23 26.58 5.41
CA HIS A 369 -4.02 27.63 4.42
C HIS A 369 -5.08 27.51 3.31
N VAL A 370 -6.00 28.48 3.23
CA VAL A 370 -7.21 28.37 2.41
C VAL A 370 -7.02 29.02 1.04
N VAL A 371 -7.29 28.24 -0.02
CA VAL A 371 -7.18 28.64 -1.42
C VAL A 371 -8.52 28.47 -2.12
N ASP A 372 -9.04 29.53 -2.74
CA ASP A 372 -10.13 29.45 -3.71
C ASP A 372 -9.56 29.00 -5.05
N VAL A 373 -10.07 27.89 -5.58
CA VAL A 373 -9.69 27.32 -6.88
C VAL A 373 -10.84 27.29 -7.89
N SER A 374 -11.91 28.06 -7.64
CA SER A 374 -13.01 28.31 -8.60
C SER A 374 -12.53 28.83 -9.96
N ASN A 375 -11.32 29.42 -10.00
CA ASN A 375 -10.53 29.55 -11.21
C ASN A 375 -9.18 28.81 -11.01
N PRO A 376 -9.01 27.59 -11.55
CA PRO A 376 -7.82 26.76 -11.33
C PRO A 376 -6.55 27.36 -11.92
N LEU A 377 -6.67 28.25 -12.93
CA LEU A 377 -5.55 28.94 -13.55
C LEU A 377 -5.21 30.28 -12.84
N ILE A 378 -6.03 30.73 -11.89
CA ILE A 378 -5.78 31.91 -11.05
C ILE A 378 -6.20 31.60 -9.59
N PRO A 379 -5.56 30.62 -8.93
CA PRO A 379 -5.88 30.22 -7.56
C PRO A 379 -5.57 31.36 -6.57
N GLN A 380 -6.48 31.61 -5.63
CA GLN A 380 -6.39 32.79 -4.75
C GLN A 380 -6.24 32.39 -3.28
N PHE A 381 -5.25 32.97 -2.59
CA PHE A 381 -5.23 32.93 -1.12
C PHE A 381 -6.43 33.71 -0.57
N VAL A 382 -7.27 33.05 0.23
CA VAL A 382 -8.44 33.68 0.86
C VAL A 382 -8.27 33.87 2.36
N ALA A 383 -7.80 32.83 3.07
CA ALA A 383 -7.77 32.83 4.53
C ALA A 383 -6.70 31.92 5.11
N CYS A 384 -6.43 32.09 6.40
CA CYS A 384 -5.39 31.36 7.11
C CYS A 384 -5.82 31.09 8.55
N PHE A 385 -5.79 29.82 8.95
CA PHE A 385 -6.18 29.37 10.29
C PHE A 385 -5.05 28.54 10.90
N GLY A 386 -4.36 29.11 11.88
CA GLY A 386 -3.35 28.44 12.71
C GLY A 386 -3.67 28.47 14.20
N LYS A 387 -4.96 28.59 14.58
CA LYS A 387 -5.35 28.76 16.00
C LYS A 387 -5.13 27.49 16.83
N ASP A 388 -5.20 26.31 16.21
CA ASP A 388 -4.99 25.00 16.86
C ASP A 388 -3.58 24.43 16.60
N GLY A 389 -2.70 25.20 15.94
CA GLY A 389 -1.36 24.78 15.56
C GLY A 389 -1.32 23.99 14.24
N TYR A 390 -0.47 22.95 14.22
CA TYR A 390 -0.25 22.07 13.08
C TYR A 390 -1.47 21.17 12.83
N VAL A 391 -1.85 21.03 11.56
CA VAL A 391 -2.84 20.08 11.06
C VAL A 391 -2.10 19.10 10.15
N HIS A 392 -2.22 17.80 10.41
CA HIS A 392 -1.58 16.74 9.64
C HIS A 392 -2.37 16.43 8.36
N ASP A 393 -3.65 16.12 8.56
CA ASP A 393 -4.66 15.92 7.53
C ASP A 393 -6.00 16.52 8.03
N ALA A 394 -6.98 16.71 7.14
CA ALA A 394 -8.36 17.00 7.52
C ALA A 394 -9.34 16.47 6.46
N GLN A 395 -10.61 16.31 6.84
CA GLN A 395 -11.69 16.19 5.87
C GLN A 395 -12.58 17.44 5.93
N CYS A 396 -12.66 18.20 4.83
CA CYS A 396 -13.49 19.40 4.72
C CYS A 396 -14.70 19.14 3.80
N VAL A 397 -15.92 19.30 4.33
CA VAL A 397 -17.16 18.94 3.63
C VAL A 397 -18.27 19.96 3.87
N ILE A 398 -19.28 19.98 3.00
CA ILE A 398 -20.61 20.49 3.38
C ILE A 398 -21.25 19.47 4.33
N TYR A 399 -21.39 19.83 5.61
CA TYR A 399 -21.89 18.92 6.64
C TYR A 399 -23.39 18.66 6.46
N LYS A 400 -23.74 17.40 6.22
CA LYS A 400 -25.11 16.94 5.94
C LYS A 400 -25.74 16.17 7.11
N GLY A 401 -25.01 16.04 8.22
CA GLY A 401 -25.42 15.30 9.42
C GLY A 401 -26.46 16.02 10.28
N PRO A 402 -26.83 15.43 11.43
CA PRO A 402 -28.01 15.83 12.19
C PRO A 402 -27.89 17.15 12.96
N ASP A 403 -26.68 17.66 13.24
CA ASP A 403 -26.52 18.91 14.01
C ASP A 403 -27.06 20.14 13.25
N GLN A 404 -28.22 20.63 13.67
CA GLN A 404 -28.94 21.73 13.02
C GLN A 404 -28.22 23.09 13.15
N ASN A 405 -27.19 23.21 13.98
CA ASN A 405 -26.38 24.44 14.08
C ASN A 405 -25.30 24.51 12.97
N TYR A 406 -25.04 23.39 12.30
CA TYR A 406 -23.98 23.25 11.29
C TYR A 406 -24.43 22.49 10.02
N ASN A 407 -25.66 21.99 9.94
CA ASN A 407 -26.22 21.42 8.72
C ASN A 407 -26.19 22.45 7.56
N GLY A 408 -25.63 22.06 6.42
CA GLY A 408 -25.42 22.93 5.26
C GLY A 408 -24.24 23.90 5.38
N LYS A 409 -23.45 23.85 6.46
CA LYS A 409 -22.20 24.61 6.62
C LYS A 409 -21.01 23.85 6.06
N GLU A 410 -19.92 24.58 5.83
CA GLU A 410 -18.64 24.01 5.48
C GLU A 410 -17.79 23.77 6.73
N ILE A 411 -17.52 22.50 7.03
CA ILE A 411 -16.87 22.04 8.26
C ILE A 411 -15.63 21.23 7.90
N CYS A 412 -14.49 21.53 8.55
CA CYS A 412 -13.29 20.71 8.50
C CYS A 412 -13.14 19.89 9.79
N PHE A 413 -12.86 18.60 9.65
CA PHE A 413 -12.52 17.65 10.71
C PHE A 413 -11.02 17.41 10.62
N CYS A 414 -10.23 18.05 11.49
CA CYS A 414 -8.77 18.10 11.41
C CYS A 414 -8.12 17.09 12.35
N PHE A 415 -7.09 16.40 11.85
CA PHE A 415 -6.27 15.43 12.57
C PHE A 415 -4.93 16.10 12.89
N ASN A 416 -4.70 16.41 14.17
CA ASN A 416 -3.66 17.36 14.60
C ASN A 416 -2.64 16.66 15.53
N GLU A 417 -2.16 15.49 15.10
CA GLU A 417 -1.17 14.60 15.75
C GLU A 417 -1.55 14.09 17.16
N SER A 418 -2.56 14.69 17.80
CA SER A 418 -2.81 14.59 19.24
C SER A 418 -4.28 14.70 19.65
N ARG A 419 -5.17 14.87 18.66
CA ARG A 419 -6.59 15.26 18.79
C ARG A 419 -7.29 15.22 17.43
N VAL A 420 -8.62 15.13 17.48
CA VAL A 420 -9.50 15.52 16.38
C VAL A 420 -10.10 16.90 16.73
N THR A 421 -9.92 17.90 15.87
CA THR A 421 -10.47 19.26 16.05
C THR A 421 -11.46 19.58 14.94
N ILE A 422 -12.68 19.99 15.31
CA ILE A 422 -13.76 20.30 14.36
C ILE A 422 -13.85 21.82 14.19
N VAL A 423 -13.85 22.31 12.94
CA VAL A 423 -13.69 23.73 12.60
C VAL A 423 -14.80 24.19 11.65
N ASP A 424 -15.52 25.24 12.00
CA ASP A 424 -16.43 25.96 11.09
C ASP A 424 -15.59 26.84 10.16
N VAL A 425 -15.52 26.47 8.88
CA VAL A 425 -14.80 27.20 7.83
C VAL A 425 -15.76 27.90 6.87
N SER A 426 -17.06 27.99 7.18
CA SER A 426 -18.07 28.59 6.28
C SER A 426 -17.79 30.06 5.97
N ASP A 427 -17.42 30.83 6.99
CA ASP A 427 -16.94 32.21 6.85
C ASP A 427 -15.41 32.20 6.87
N LYS A 428 -14.79 32.30 5.69
CA LYS A 428 -13.33 32.34 5.54
C LYS A 428 -12.69 33.51 6.30
N SER A 429 -13.42 34.60 6.54
CA SER A 429 -12.92 35.75 7.31
C SER A 429 -12.95 35.53 8.83
N ASN A 430 -13.71 34.52 9.28
CA ASN A 430 -14.02 34.28 10.69
C ASN A 430 -14.04 32.77 11.01
N ILE A 431 -12.99 32.04 10.62
CA ILE A 431 -12.87 30.59 10.89
C ILE A 431 -12.79 30.33 12.40
N GLN A 432 -13.61 29.41 12.93
CA GLN A 432 -13.70 29.12 14.37
C GLN A 432 -13.65 27.61 14.69
N ILE A 433 -13.00 27.28 15.80
CA ILE A 433 -13.08 25.93 16.39
C ILE A 433 -14.49 25.74 16.96
N ILE A 434 -15.11 24.61 16.64
CA ILE A 434 -16.37 24.16 17.22
C ILE A 434 -16.08 23.32 18.46
N SER A 435 -15.19 22.33 18.32
CA SER A 435 -14.75 21.43 19.41
C SER A 435 -13.35 20.88 19.14
N SER A 436 -12.70 20.36 20.18
CA SER A 436 -11.38 19.71 20.09
C SER A 436 -11.33 18.55 21.06
N THR A 437 -11.26 17.33 20.54
CA THR A 437 -11.43 16.09 21.28
C THR A 437 -10.12 15.32 21.36
N ILE A 438 -9.73 14.98 22.60
CA ILE A 438 -8.61 14.08 22.91
C ILE A 438 -9.14 12.74 23.40
N TYR A 439 -8.37 11.68 23.14
CA TYR A 439 -8.67 10.31 23.53
C TYR A 439 -7.47 9.66 24.25
N GLY A 440 -7.68 8.43 24.74
CA GLY A 440 -6.69 7.65 25.48
C GLY A 440 -5.68 6.96 24.56
N ASP A 441 -4.46 6.74 25.08
CA ASP A 441 -3.41 5.94 24.44
C ASP A 441 -3.11 6.36 22.99
N ARG A 442 -3.05 7.68 22.76
CA ARG A 442 -2.74 8.32 21.48
C ARG A 442 -1.25 8.58 21.30
N ASN A 443 -0.76 8.53 20.07
CA ASN A 443 0.62 8.87 19.72
C ASN A 443 0.72 9.82 18.51
N TYR A 444 0.00 9.53 17.42
CA TYR A 444 0.00 10.34 16.19
C TYR A 444 -1.36 10.33 15.49
N THR A 445 -2.29 11.19 15.91
CA THR A 445 -3.61 11.35 15.26
C THR A 445 -3.43 11.81 13.80
N HIS A 446 -3.47 10.86 12.86
CA HIS A 446 -2.89 10.98 11.52
C HIS A 446 -3.89 11.42 10.45
N GLN A 447 -4.93 10.61 10.22
CA GLN A 447 -5.91 10.79 9.15
C GLN A 447 -7.28 10.21 9.55
N GLY A 448 -8.35 10.65 8.89
CA GLY A 448 -9.67 10.05 9.06
C GLY A 448 -10.71 10.55 8.06
N TRP A 449 -11.89 9.91 8.10
CA TRP A 449 -12.98 10.10 7.15
C TRP A 449 -14.34 9.93 7.83
N LEU A 450 -15.35 10.68 7.37
CA LEU A 450 -16.72 10.62 7.89
C LEU A 450 -17.47 9.39 7.38
N SER A 451 -18.33 8.84 8.24
CA SER A 451 -19.49 8.02 7.87
C SER A 451 -20.35 8.75 6.83
N THR A 452 -20.99 8.04 5.90
CA THR A 452 -21.70 8.66 4.77
C THR A 452 -22.99 9.41 5.14
N ASP A 453 -23.47 9.28 6.39
CA ASP A 453 -24.54 10.09 6.98
C ASP A 453 -24.03 11.27 7.85
N HIS A 454 -22.70 11.45 7.91
CA HIS A 454 -21.98 12.44 8.73
C HIS A 454 -22.31 12.35 10.25
N THR A 455 -22.64 11.17 10.78
CA THR A 455 -22.89 10.97 12.22
C THR A 455 -21.67 10.52 13.03
N HIS A 456 -20.64 9.96 12.39
CA HIS A 456 -19.37 9.54 12.99
C HIS A 456 -18.17 9.97 12.14
N ILE A 457 -17.03 10.17 12.78
CA ILE A 457 -15.71 10.25 12.13
C ILE A 457 -14.93 8.98 12.50
N VAL A 458 -14.33 8.33 11.51
CA VAL A 458 -13.42 7.19 11.68
C VAL A 458 -12.00 7.69 11.42
N PHE A 459 -11.03 7.38 12.29
CA PHE A 459 -9.67 7.92 12.18
C PHE A 459 -8.60 6.97 12.72
N GLY A 460 -7.35 7.31 12.45
CA GLY A 460 -6.15 6.51 12.71
C GLY A 460 -5.16 7.13 13.71
N ASP A 461 -4.20 6.32 14.16
CA ASP A 461 -3.14 6.70 15.12
C ASP A 461 -1.78 6.07 14.75
N GLU A 462 -1.34 6.38 13.52
CA GLU A 462 -0.30 5.77 12.65
C GLU A 462 1.07 5.41 13.25
N VAL A 463 1.32 5.66 14.55
CA VAL A 463 2.54 5.20 15.22
C VAL A 463 2.28 4.41 16.50
N ASP A 464 1.03 4.09 16.85
CA ASP A 464 0.74 3.48 18.15
C ASP A 464 1.10 1.98 18.24
N GLU A 465 0.89 1.16 17.20
CA GLU A 465 1.43 -0.22 17.18
C GLU A 465 2.97 -0.21 17.11
N LEU A 466 3.52 0.74 16.34
CA LEU A 466 4.96 0.95 16.20
C LEU A 466 5.61 1.32 17.54
N ALA A 467 4.99 2.21 18.30
CA ALA A 467 5.44 2.66 19.60
C ALA A 467 5.34 1.54 20.65
N GLN A 468 4.23 0.79 20.69
CA GLN A 468 4.08 -0.34 21.62
C GLN A 468 5.16 -1.41 21.39
N TYR A 469 5.43 -1.75 20.13
CA TYR A 469 6.49 -2.70 19.75
C TYR A 469 7.89 -2.21 20.18
N HIS A 470 8.21 -0.93 19.96
CA HIS A 470 9.53 -0.37 20.29
C HIS A 470 9.76 -0.12 21.79
N TYR A 471 8.77 0.39 22.52
CA TYR A 471 8.97 0.82 23.91
C TYR A 471 8.74 -0.26 24.95
N HIS A 472 7.92 -1.28 24.65
CA HIS A 472 7.53 -2.29 25.64
C HIS A 472 7.99 -3.71 25.32
N GLY A 473 8.41 -4.01 24.08
CA GLY A 473 8.94 -5.32 23.70
C GLY A 473 7.93 -6.46 23.80
N VAL A 474 6.64 -6.12 23.86
CA VAL A 474 5.50 -7.03 23.75
C VAL A 474 5.12 -7.13 22.27
N GLU A 475 4.41 -8.19 21.89
CA GLU A 475 3.58 -8.12 20.68
C GLU A 475 2.56 -7.00 20.88
N GLY A 476 2.62 -5.95 20.04
CA GLY A 476 1.68 -4.83 20.06
C GLY A 476 0.25 -5.30 19.79
N PHE A 477 -0.73 -4.43 20.04
CA PHE A 477 -2.10 -4.73 19.64
C PHE A 477 -2.24 -4.81 18.10
N ASN A 478 -3.31 -5.44 17.63
CA ASN A 478 -3.63 -5.44 16.21
C ASN A 478 -4.11 -4.07 15.75
N THR A 479 -3.95 -3.76 14.46
CA THR A 479 -4.21 -2.46 13.83
C THR A 479 -5.44 -1.76 14.41
N ARG A 480 -5.24 -0.60 15.02
CA ARG A 480 -6.29 0.12 15.76
C ARG A 480 -7.06 1.03 14.81
N THR A 481 -8.36 1.13 14.99
CA THR A 481 -9.22 2.02 14.19
C THR A 481 -10.21 2.69 15.12
N LEU A 482 -10.18 4.01 15.12
CA LEU A 482 -10.87 4.85 16.10
C LEU A 482 -12.15 5.41 15.51
N ILE A 483 -13.22 5.42 16.30
CA ILE A 483 -14.53 5.94 15.91
C ILE A 483 -14.97 6.96 16.95
N LEU A 484 -15.45 8.12 16.51
CA LEU A 484 -15.99 9.17 17.38
C LEU A 484 -17.33 9.67 16.82
N GLN A 485 -18.36 9.73 17.66
CA GLN A 485 -19.69 10.20 17.27
C GLN A 485 -19.71 11.74 17.21
N VAL A 486 -20.09 12.28 16.04
CA VAL A 486 -20.14 13.71 15.70
C VAL A 486 -21.57 14.15 15.30
N ARG A 487 -22.57 13.60 16.00
CA ARG A 487 -23.99 13.98 15.88
C ARG A 487 -24.32 15.34 16.51
N ASP A 488 -23.47 15.78 17.44
CA ASP A 488 -23.35 17.13 17.97
C ASP A 488 -21.89 17.52 17.74
N LEU A 489 -21.64 18.55 16.92
CA LEU A 489 -20.27 18.94 16.58
C LEU A 489 -19.59 19.69 17.73
N SER A 490 -20.37 20.35 18.60
CA SER A 490 -19.88 21.10 19.76
C SER A 490 -19.45 20.18 20.91
N ASN A 491 -20.05 18.99 20.98
CA ASN A 491 -19.75 17.97 21.97
C ASN A 491 -19.73 16.57 21.34
N PRO A 492 -18.64 16.17 20.64
CA PRO A 492 -18.45 14.81 20.17
C PRO A 492 -18.40 13.81 21.33
N THR A 493 -18.99 12.63 21.15
CA THR A 493 -19.10 11.60 22.22
C THR A 493 -18.90 10.19 21.67
N ASN A 494 -19.16 9.18 22.50
CA ASN A 494 -19.10 7.75 22.15
C ASN A 494 -17.85 7.37 21.34
N PHE A 495 -16.68 7.60 21.92
CA PHE A 495 -15.42 7.08 21.42
C PHE A 495 -15.43 5.54 21.49
N GLN A 496 -15.20 4.89 20.36
CA GLN A 496 -15.17 3.44 20.20
C GLN A 496 -13.91 3.02 19.45
N GLU A 497 -13.50 1.77 19.64
CA GLU A 497 -12.25 1.22 19.11
C GLU A 497 -12.52 -0.13 18.42
N TYR A 498 -12.00 -0.28 17.21
CA TYR A 498 -11.88 -1.56 16.51
C TYR A 498 -10.39 -1.97 16.47
N PHE A 499 -10.14 -3.27 16.59
CA PHE A 499 -8.80 -3.86 16.48
C PHE A 499 -8.83 -4.92 15.38
N GLY A 500 -7.93 -4.80 14.40
CA GLY A 500 -7.86 -5.65 13.21
C GLY A 500 -7.38 -7.08 13.47
N LYS A 501 -7.00 -7.79 12.40
CA LYS A 501 -6.50 -9.19 12.47
C LYS A 501 -4.98 -9.32 12.63
N THR A 502 -4.23 -8.22 12.46
CA THR A 502 -2.76 -8.18 12.39
C THR A 502 -2.24 -6.92 13.07
N ASN A 503 -1.00 -6.92 13.55
CA ASN A 503 -0.30 -5.76 14.14
C ASN A 503 0.43 -4.90 13.09
N SER A 504 -0.23 -4.61 11.97
CA SER A 504 0.32 -3.67 10.98
C SER A 504 -0.05 -2.25 11.37
N VAL A 505 0.76 -1.27 10.97
CA VAL A 505 0.42 0.16 11.14
C VAL A 505 -0.73 0.54 10.21
N ASP A 506 -1.67 1.36 10.69
CA ASP A 506 -2.69 2.01 9.87
C ASP A 506 -2.19 3.32 9.21
N HIS A 507 -2.78 3.72 8.09
CA HIS A 507 -2.45 4.97 7.41
C HIS A 507 -3.74 5.57 6.82
N ASN A 508 -3.74 6.01 5.55
CA ASN A 508 -4.91 6.59 4.90
C ASN A 508 -6.10 5.62 4.83
N GLN A 509 -7.28 6.07 5.23
CA GLN A 509 -8.54 5.34 5.08
C GLN A 509 -9.69 6.20 4.55
N TYR A 510 -10.64 5.55 3.89
CA TYR A 510 -11.71 6.18 3.12
C TYR A 510 -13.03 5.42 3.30
N THR A 511 -14.12 6.14 3.58
CA THR A 511 -15.45 5.55 3.74
C THR A 511 -16.26 5.70 2.46
N VAL A 512 -16.72 4.56 1.93
CA VAL A 512 -17.55 4.43 0.73
C VAL A 512 -18.87 3.79 1.12
N LYS A 513 -20.00 4.28 0.61
CA LYS A 513 -21.29 3.64 0.86
C LYS A 513 -21.37 2.31 0.09
N ALA A 514 -21.89 1.25 0.69
CA ALA A 514 -22.05 -0.05 0.02
C ALA A 514 -22.98 0.03 -1.22
N THR A 515 -23.83 1.05 -1.31
CA THR A 515 -24.69 1.34 -2.47
C THR A 515 -24.21 2.52 -3.32
N ALA A 516 -22.91 2.84 -3.26
CA ALA A 516 -22.29 3.82 -4.17
C ALA A 516 -22.03 3.18 -5.56
N PRO A 517 -21.93 3.97 -6.64
CA PRO A 517 -21.50 3.48 -7.95
C PRO A 517 -20.16 2.74 -7.85
N GLY A 518 -20.04 1.59 -8.51
CA GLY A 518 -18.86 0.72 -8.43
C GLY A 518 -18.88 -0.23 -7.23
N GLN A 519 -19.73 0.01 -6.22
CA GLN A 519 -20.01 -0.96 -5.16
C GLN A 519 -21.34 -1.68 -5.44
N ASP A 520 -22.41 -0.91 -5.69
CA ASP A 520 -23.71 -1.35 -6.23
C ASP A 520 -24.36 -2.59 -5.56
N TYR A 521 -23.99 -2.90 -4.31
CA TYR A 521 -24.56 -4.01 -3.53
C TYR A 521 -26.05 -3.75 -3.20
N ASP A 522 -26.83 -4.81 -3.01
CA ASP A 522 -28.31 -4.72 -2.91
C ASP A 522 -28.78 -3.66 -1.89
N SER A 523 -29.32 -2.56 -2.41
CA SER A 523 -29.82 -1.44 -1.61
C SER A 523 -30.99 -1.81 -0.69
N ASN A 524 -31.73 -2.90 -0.96
CA ASN A 524 -32.76 -3.37 -0.03
C ASN A 524 -32.15 -3.83 1.31
N VAL A 525 -30.90 -4.31 1.29
CA VAL A 525 -30.15 -4.83 2.44
C VAL A 525 -29.14 -3.80 2.97
N TYR A 526 -28.37 -3.15 2.09
CA TYR A 526 -27.16 -2.40 2.44
C TYR A 526 -27.29 -0.86 2.34
N HIS A 527 -28.50 -0.30 2.23
CA HIS A 527 -28.73 1.16 2.08
C HIS A 527 -28.20 2.04 3.23
N ASN A 528 -27.89 1.48 4.39
CA ASN A 528 -27.25 2.18 5.52
C ASN A 528 -25.90 1.54 5.91
N THR A 529 -25.28 0.77 5.03
CA THR A 529 -23.98 0.14 5.25
C THR A 529 -22.88 0.96 4.60
N ASP A 530 -21.87 1.28 5.39
CA ASP A 530 -20.62 1.87 4.94
C ASP A 530 -19.52 0.80 4.88
N LEU A 531 -18.61 0.97 3.93
CA LEU A 531 -17.38 0.20 3.76
C LEU A 531 -16.20 1.13 3.99
N ILE A 532 -15.25 0.73 4.82
CA ILE A 532 -14.03 1.49 5.11
C ILE A 532 -12.87 0.77 4.42
N TYR A 533 -12.25 1.44 3.46
CA TYR A 533 -11.06 1.00 2.77
C TYR A 533 -9.86 1.62 3.48
N GLN A 534 -8.94 0.78 3.96
CA GLN A 534 -7.78 1.20 4.74
C GLN A 534 -6.50 0.80 4.02
N ALA A 535 -5.53 1.71 3.94
CA ALA A 535 -4.13 1.37 3.75
C ALA A 535 -3.53 1.01 5.12
N ASN A 536 -2.87 -0.14 5.21
CA ASN A 536 -2.31 -0.66 6.45
C ASN A 536 -0.86 -1.16 6.25
N TYR A 537 -0.04 -0.44 5.48
CA TYR A 537 1.37 -0.76 5.18
C TYR A 537 1.63 -2.24 4.88
N GLU A 538 2.27 -3.01 5.78
CA GLU A 538 2.72 -4.38 5.51
C GLU A 538 1.55 -5.36 5.28
N ARG A 539 0.37 -5.05 5.83
CA ARG A 539 -0.89 -5.79 5.60
C ARG A 539 -1.48 -5.52 4.21
N GLY A 540 -1.07 -4.44 3.54
CA GLY A 540 -1.64 -3.95 2.28
C GLY A 540 -2.95 -3.20 2.49
N MET A 541 -3.94 -3.43 1.63
CA MET A 541 -5.28 -2.88 1.77
C MET A 541 -6.18 -3.79 2.62
N THR A 542 -6.95 -3.22 3.55
CA THR A 542 -8.02 -3.89 4.28
C THR A 542 -9.38 -3.26 3.94
N ILE A 543 -10.45 -4.06 3.84
CA ILE A 543 -11.81 -3.58 3.65
C ILE A 543 -12.68 -4.03 4.83
N LEU A 544 -13.16 -3.07 5.61
CA LEU A 544 -14.07 -3.28 6.74
C LEU A 544 -15.50 -2.92 6.36
N GLN A 545 -16.46 -3.81 6.62
CA GLN A 545 -17.87 -3.46 6.64
C GLN A 545 -18.27 -2.92 8.02
N VAL A 546 -18.99 -1.81 8.04
CA VAL A 546 -19.59 -1.26 9.26
C VAL A 546 -20.88 -2.01 9.58
N MET A 547 -20.96 -2.59 10.78
CA MET A 547 -22.19 -3.20 11.31
C MET A 547 -22.87 -2.31 12.36
N ASP A 548 -22.07 -1.68 13.23
CA ASP A 548 -22.54 -0.67 14.19
C ASP A 548 -21.36 0.23 14.62
N TYR A 549 -21.38 1.52 14.23
CA TYR A 549 -20.41 2.51 14.67
C TYR A 549 -20.48 2.79 16.18
N ASP A 550 -21.69 2.83 16.76
CA ASP A 550 -21.86 3.19 18.17
C ASP A 550 -21.41 2.09 19.15
N GLY A 551 -21.26 0.85 18.66
CA GLY A 551 -20.69 -0.29 19.37
C GLY A 551 -19.30 -0.73 18.89
N GLY A 552 -18.63 0.02 18.00
CA GLY A 552 -17.31 -0.33 17.46
C GLY A 552 -17.26 -1.60 16.59
N ASN A 553 -18.42 -2.06 16.10
CA ASN A 553 -18.57 -3.35 15.43
C ASN A 553 -18.29 -3.24 13.92
N LEU A 554 -17.03 -3.47 13.55
CA LEU A 554 -16.56 -3.56 12.17
C LEU A 554 -16.18 -5.01 11.81
N VAL A 555 -16.33 -5.40 10.55
CA VAL A 555 -16.02 -6.77 10.06
C VAL A 555 -15.11 -6.67 8.84
N GLU A 556 -13.89 -7.23 8.90
CA GLU A 556 -13.04 -7.37 7.70
C GLU A 556 -13.67 -8.36 6.71
N VAL A 557 -14.20 -7.83 5.61
CA VAL A 557 -14.84 -8.56 4.51
C VAL A 557 -13.90 -8.83 3.33
N GLY A 558 -12.80 -8.07 3.21
CA GLY A 558 -11.78 -8.28 2.18
C GLY A 558 -10.41 -7.71 2.57
N HIS A 559 -9.35 -8.18 1.92
CA HIS A 559 -8.01 -7.60 2.01
C HIS A 559 -7.13 -7.99 0.81
N PHE A 560 -6.08 -7.21 0.55
CA PHE A 560 -5.06 -7.50 -0.46
C PHE A 560 -3.67 -7.03 -0.01
N GLN A 561 -2.75 -7.97 0.21
CA GLN A 561 -1.41 -7.70 0.75
C GLN A 561 -0.41 -7.38 -0.37
N THR A 562 0.15 -6.17 -0.35
CA THR A 562 1.12 -5.71 -1.35
C THR A 562 2.57 -6.06 -0.97
N HIS A 563 2.95 -5.90 0.30
CA HIS A 563 4.30 -6.17 0.79
C HIS A 563 4.52 -7.67 1.09
N LEU A 564 5.55 -8.26 0.49
CA LEU A 564 5.80 -9.72 0.54
C LEU A 564 7.16 -10.14 1.10
N LEU A 565 8.05 -9.20 1.45
CA LEU A 565 9.44 -9.52 1.82
C LEU A 565 9.58 -10.11 3.23
N VAL A 566 8.54 -10.00 4.05
CA VAL A 566 8.46 -10.46 5.45
C VAL A 566 7.04 -10.90 5.78
N GLY A 567 6.87 -11.59 6.92
CA GLY A 567 5.57 -11.62 7.59
C GLY A 567 5.25 -10.26 8.23
N ILE A 568 3.97 -9.93 8.34
CA ILE A 568 3.44 -8.61 8.75
C ILE A 568 3.93 -8.20 10.14
N ARG A 569 4.34 -6.92 10.26
CA ARG A 569 4.86 -6.24 11.46
C ARG A 569 4.36 -4.78 11.48
N PRO A 570 4.47 -4.08 12.62
CA PRO A 570 4.25 -2.64 12.65
C PRO A 570 5.45 -1.90 12.06
N THR A 571 5.49 -1.74 10.74
CA THR A 571 6.45 -0.86 10.04
C THR A 571 5.81 -0.18 8.82
N MET A 572 6.28 1.02 8.46
CA MET A 572 5.81 1.80 7.31
C MET A 572 6.34 1.29 5.94
N ASN A 573 6.14 -0.01 5.64
CA ASN A 573 6.49 -0.61 4.35
C ASN A 573 5.25 -1.28 3.73
N GLY A 574 4.93 -0.97 2.48
CA GLY A 574 3.74 -1.52 1.80
C GLY A 574 2.73 -0.42 1.45
N ALA A 575 1.43 -0.72 1.55
CA ALA A 575 0.36 0.18 1.11
C ALA A 575 0.34 1.51 1.88
N TRP A 576 0.49 2.61 1.16
CA TRP A 576 0.46 3.99 1.65
C TRP A 576 -0.95 4.57 1.53
N SER A 577 -1.59 4.45 0.37
CA SER A 577 -2.92 5.03 0.13
C SER A 577 -3.72 4.15 -0.83
N THR A 578 -5.04 4.28 -0.78
CA THR A 578 -5.97 3.55 -1.65
C THR A 578 -7.04 4.49 -2.19
N TYR A 579 -7.49 4.28 -3.43
CA TYR A 579 -8.57 5.07 -4.02
C TYR A 579 -9.73 4.14 -4.45
N PRO A 580 -10.83 4.08 -3.67
CA PRO A 580 -11.94 3.15 -3.87
C PRO A 580 -13.19 3.74 -4.56
N TYR A 581 -13.07 4.92 -5.18
CA TYR A 581 -14.21 5.71 -5.68
C TYR A 581 -14.47 5.60 -7.21
N PHE A 582 -13.83 4.65 -7.91
CA PHE A 582 -14.08 4.43 -9.33
C PHE A 582 -15.43 3.72 -9.57
N ALA A 583 -16.16 4.15 -10.60
CA ALA A 583 -17.48 3.63 -10.94
C ALA A 583 -17.43 2.23 -11.59
N SER A 584 -16.25 1.79 -12.04
CA SER A 584 -15.97 0.39 -12.39
C SER A 584 -15.90 -0.57 -11.20
N GLY A 585 -15.84 -0.06 -9.96
CA GLY A 585 -15.56 -0.84 -8.76
C GLY A 585 -14.08 -1.24 -8.60
N LEU A 586 -13.20 -0.76 -9.48
CA LEU A 586 -11.76 -0.93 -9.33
C LEU A 586 -11.24 -0.07 -8.17
N VAL A 587 -10.21 -0.57 -7.49
CA VAL A 587 -9.53 0.13 -6.40
C VAL A 587 -8.05 0.22 -6.74
N ALA A 588 -7.50 1.44 -6.69
CA ALA A 588 -6.06 1.65 -6.78
C ALA A 588 -5.43 1.54 -5.39
N ILE A 589 -4.25 0.92 -5.29
CA ILE A 589 -3.42 0.86 -4.07
C ILE A 589 -2.00 1.30 -4.46
N SER A 590 -1.51 2.38 -3.86
CA SER A 590 -0.10 2.78 -3.96
C SER A 590 0.69 2.14 -2.83
N SER A 591 1.74 1.39 -3.17
CA SER A 591 2.58 0.65 -2.22
C SER A 591 4.02 1.16 -2.30
N ALA A 592 4.51 1.70 -1.19
CA ALA A 592 5.61 2.67 -1.17
C ALA A 592 6.93 2.16 -1.78
N ARG A 593 7.22 0.86 -1.67
CA ARG A 593 8.45 0.25 -2.21
C ARG A 593 8.22 -0.64 -3.42
N GLU A 594 6.99 -1.04 -3.67
CA GLU A 594 6.62 -2.05 -4.66
C GLU A 594 6.16 -1.40 -5.97
N GLY A 595 5.16 -0.51 -5.90
CA GLY A 595 4.51 0.05 -7.09
C GLY A 595 3.00 0.29 -6.91
N LEU A 596 2.30 0.44 -8.03
CA LEU A 596 0.86 0.64 -8.12
C LEU A 596 0.15 -0.69 -8.37
N TYR A 597 -0.90 -0.98 -7.62
CA TYR A 597 -1.79 -2.13 -7.83
C TYR A 597 -3.17 -1.62 -8.20
N ILE A 598 -3.79 -2.23 -9.20
CA ILE A 598 -5.22 -2.08 -9.48
C ILE A 598 -5.87 -3.42 -9.12
N VAL A 599 -6.85 -3.39 -8.22
CA VAL A 599 -7.51 -4.57 -7.68
C VAL A 599 -9.03 -4.45 -7.78
N LYS A 600 -9.73 -5.59 -7.72
CA LYS A 600 -11.19 -5.65 -7.81
C LYS A 600 -11.79 -6.40 -6.61
N PRO A 601 -12.47 -5.71 -5.68
CA PRO A 601 -13.23 -6.34 -4.61
C PRO A 601 -14.41 -7.15 -5.16
N ASN A 602 -14.64 -8.34 -4.59
CA ASN A 602 -15.77 -9.23 -4.92
C ASN A 602 -16.53 -9.56 -3.63
N LEU A 603 -17.15 -8.55 -3.02
CA LEU A 603 -17.66 -8.67 -1.64
C LEU A 603 -19.08 -9.26 -1.54
N GLN A 604 -19.73 -9.59 -2.67
CA GLN A 604 -21.16 -9.95 -2.69
C GLN A 604 -21.53 -11.16 -1.80
N ASP A 605 -20.67 -12.18 -1.73
CA ASP A 605 -20.84 -13.35 -0.84
C ASP A 605 -20.13 -13.18 0.53
N ALA A 606 -19.50 -12.02 0.76
CA ALA A 606 -18.69 -11.71 1.94
C ALA A 606 -19.34 -10.70 2.89
N LEU A 607 -20.21 -9.81 2.38
CA LEU A 607 -20.94 -8.86 3.19
C LEU A 607 -21.92 -9.58 4.13
N VAL A 608 -21.93 -9.16 5.39
CA VAL A 608 -22.85 -9.63 6.42
C VAL A 608 -24.14 -8.82 6.35
N ASP A 609 -25.28 -9.48 6.20
CA ASP A 609 -26.59 -8.83 6.22
C ASP A 609 -26.83 -8.13 7.57
N PRO A 610 -26.91 -6.78 7.62
CA PRO A 610 -27.08 -6.03 8.86
C PRO A 610 -28.51 -6.11 9.43
N THR A 611 -29.48 -6.63 8.66
CA THR A 611 -30.87 -6.80 9.09
C THR A 611 -31.10 -8.12 9.82
N GLN A 612 -30.19 -9.10 9.66
CA GLN A 612 -30.31 -10.40 10.32
C GLN A 612 -29.83 -10.33 11.78
N PRO A 613 -30.62 -10.83 12.75
CA PRO A 613 -30.17 -10.95 14.12
C PRO A 613 -28.99 -11.93 14.20
N THR A 614 -27.92 -11.52 14.85
CA THR A 614 -26.68 -12.29 15.02
C THR A 614 -26.91 -13.52 15.90
N ASN A 615 -27.39 -14.61 15.28
CA ASN A 615 -27.79 -15.87 15.92
C ASN A 615 -26.61 -16.73 16.44
N LEU A 616 -25.50 -16.10 16.82
CA LEU A 616 -24.37 -16.72 17.51
C LEU A 616 -24.11 -15.97 18.83
N PRO A 617 -24.47 -16.56 20.00
CA PRO A 617 -24.11 -15.96 21.28
C PRO A 617 -22.58 -16.01 21.44
N THR A 618 -21.94 -14.85 21.33
CA THR A 618 -20.51 -14.70 21.59
C THR A 618 -20.18 -15.11 23.02
N MET A 619 -19.14 -15.93 23.18
CA MET A 619 -18.59 -16.39 24.47
C MET A 619 -19.58 -17.15 25.38
N ARG A 620 -19.48 -18.49 25.37
CA ARG A 620 -19.99 -19.33 26.47
C ARG A 620 -19.34 -18.86 27.78
N PRO A 621 -20.09 -18.52 28.85
CA PRO A 621 -19.51 -18.00 30.09
C PRO A 621 -18.42 -18.92 30.66
N THR A 622 -17.23 -18.37 30.89
CA THR A 622 -16.03 -19.12 31.32
C THR A 622 -16.09 -19.61 32.77
N LYS A 623 -17.16 -19.27 33.51
CA LYS A 623 -17.49 -19.83 34.83
C LYS A 623 -18.98 -20.15 34.90
N PRO A 624 -19.40 -21.30 35.46
CA PRO A 624 -20.79 -21.51 35.85
C PRO A 624 -21.17 -20.52 36.97
N PRO A 625 -22.44 -20.10 37.07
CA PRO A 625 -22.87 -19.15 38.10
C PRO A 625 -22.68 -19.74 39.51
N THR A 626 -21.96 -19.01 40.36
CA THR A 626 -21.59 -19.42 41.74
C THR A 626 -22.79 -19.49 42.70
N ILE A 627 -23.99 -19.11 42.25
CA ILE A 627 -25.22 -19.08 43.04
C ILE A 627 -26.32 -19.75 42.20
N PRO A 628 -26.90 -20.89 42.64
CA PRO A 628 -28.09 -21.46 42.00
C PRO A 628 -29.31 -20.56 42.27
N PRO A 629 -30.26 -20.44 41.33
CA PRO A 629 -31.45 -19.60 41.53
C PRO A 629 -32.33 -20.14 42.66
N THR A 630 -32.43 -19.38 43.75
CA THR A 630 -33.12 -19.78 45.00
C THR A 630 -34.62 -19.52 45.03
N LEU A 631 -35.21 -19.04 43.92
CA LEU A 631 -36.63 -18.71 43.82
C LEU A 631 -37.35 -19.65 42.83
N SER A 632 -38.00 -20.68 43.38
CA SER A 632 -39.09 -21.38 42.68
C SER A 632 -40.21 -20.39 42.36
N PRO A 633 -40.82 -20.42 41.16
CA PRO A 633 -41.87 -19.46 40.79
C PRO A 633 -43.13 -19.64 41.65
N THR A 634 -43.45 -18.62 42.46
CA THR A 634 -44.54 -18.66 43.46
C THR A 634 -45.95 -18.64 42.88
N VAL A 635 -46.11 -18.54 41.55
CA VAL A 635 -47.40 -18.41 40.86
C VAL A 635 -47.42 -19.31 39.62
N PRO A 636 -48.31 -20.33 39.53
CA PRO A 636 -48.51 -21.08 38.29
C PRO A 636 -49.25 -20.22 37.26
N PRO A 637 -48.98 -20.39 35.93
CA PRO A 637 -49.59 -19.57 34.90
C PRO A 637 -51.12 -19.77 34.85
N THR A 638 -51.87 -18.67 34.97
CA THR A 638 -53.33 -18.67 35.17
C THR A 638 -54.16 -18.79 33.88
N LYS A 639 -53.53 -18.99 32.72
CA LYS A 639 -54.20 -19.24 31.43
C LYS A 639 -53.41 -20.25 30.57
N PRO A 640 -54.07 -21.26 29.96
CA PRO A 640 -53.45 -22.10 28.94
C PRO A 640 -53.27 -21.34 27.61
N PRO A 641 -52.35 -21.75 26.73
CA PRO A 641 -52.18 -21.14 25.41
C PRO A 641 -53.42 -21.31 24.52
N THR A 642 -53.92 -20.22 23.93
CA THR A 642 -55.21 -20.17 23.21
C THR A 642 -55.13 -20.40 21.70
N LEU A 643 -53.98 -20.86 21.17
CA LEU A 643 -53.79 -21.12 19.73
C LEU A 643 -53.48 -22.60 19.48
N SER A 644 -54.43 -23.31 18.85
CA SER A 644 -54.20 -24.64 18.27
C SER A 644 -53.70 -24.49 16.83
N PRO A 645 -52.69 -25.25 16.38
CA PRO A 645 -52.16 -25.13 15.01
C PRO A 645 -53.13 -25.69 13.97
N THR A 646 -53.46 -24.90 12.95
CA THR A 646 -54.54 -25.18 11.98
C THR A 646 -54.12 -26.03 10.78
N VAL A 647 -53.27 -27.06 10.98
CA VAL A 647 -52.88 -27.99 9.90
C VAL A 647 -52.81 -29.44 10.44
N PRO A 648 -53.61 -30.39 9.91
CA PRO A 648 -53.45 -31.81 10.22
C PRO A 648 -52.24 -32.40 9.48
N GLN A 649 -51.35 -33.09 10.18
CA GLN A 649 -50.36 -33.96 9.54
C GLN A 649 -51.05 -35.21 8.98
N THR A 650 -50.84 -35.51 7.70
CA THR A 650 -51.27 -36.76 7.07
C THR A 650 -50.10 -37.74 6.96
N ASN A 651 -50.40 -39.03 7.22
CA ASN A 651 -49.56 -40.23 7.08
C ASN A 651 -48.54 -40.48 8.23
N PRO A 652 -48.80 -41.51 9.09
CA PRO A 652 -47.81 -42.00 10.06
C PRO A 652 -46.78 -42.94 9.40
N PRO A 653 -45.57 -43.10 9.96
CA PRO A 653 -44.54 -43.96 9.41
C PRO A 653 -44.86 -45.45 9.59
N THR A 654 -45.02 -46.17 8.49
CA THR A 654 -45.09 -47.64 8.48
C THR A 654 -43.71 -48.27 8.51
N LEU A 655 -43.32 -48.81 9.67
CA LEU A 655 -42.66 -50.14 9.84
C LEU A 655 -42.24 -50.32 11.31
N SER A 656 -42.71 -51.39 11.95
CA SER A 656 -42.37 -51.70 13.35
C SER A 656 -41.12 -52.57 13.46
N PRO A 657 -40.20 -52.30 14.40
CA PRO A 657 -39.01 -53.13 14.60
C PRO A 657 -39.42 -54.52 15.12
N THR A 658 -39.01 -55.56 14.40
CA THR A 658 -39.25 -56.96 14.80
C THR A 658 -37.91 -57.68 14.94
N VAL A 659 -37.56 -58.02 16.19
CA VAL A 659 -36.88 -59.25 16.64
C VAL A 659 -36.72 -59.15 18.17
N LEU A 660 -37.10 -60.21 18.90
CA LEU A 660 -36.90 -60.33 20.34
C LEU A 660 -35.50 -60.92 20.62
N PRO A 661 -34.76 -60.49 21.65
CA PRO A 661 -33.50 -61.12 22.03
C PRO A 661 -33.72 -62.46 22.75
N THR A 662 -32.83 -63.43 22.53
CA THR A 662 -32.83 -64.73 23.21
C THR A 662 -31.42 -65.24 23.52
N MET A 663 -31.28 -65.92 24.66
CA MET A 663 -30.12 -66.70 25.16
C MET A 663 -28.91 -65.95 25.75
N LEU A 664 -29.02 -65.71 27.07
CA LEU A 664 -28.08 -65.96 28.19
C LEU A 664 -26.53 -66.02 27.98
N PRO A 665 -25.73 -65.58 28.99
CA PRO A 665 -24.27 -65.46 28.91
C PRO A 665 -23.47 -66.63 29.50
N THR A 666 -22.18 -66.74 29.13
CA THR A 666 -21.18 -67.57 29.83
C THR A 666 -19.75 -67.00 29.74
N LEU A 667 -19.07 -66.98 30.89
CA LEU A 667 -17.61 -67.02 31.11
C LEU A 667 -16.73 -65.81 30.70
N SER A 668 -16.52 -64.93 31.70
CA SER A 668 -15.26 -64.57 32.39
C SER A 668 -13.89 -64.44 31.66
N PRO A 669 -12.97 -63.59 32.17
CA PRO A 669 -11.84 -63.05 31.38
C PRO A 669 -10.46 -63.67 31.67
N THR A 670 -9.51 -63.33 30.80
CA THR A 670 -8.06 -63.17 31.06
C THR A 670 -7.56 -61.95 30.31
#